data_AF-A0A443SI81-F1
#
_entry.id   AF-A0A443SI81-F1
#
_cell.length_a   1.000
_cell.length_b   1.000
_cell.length_c   1.000
_cell.angle_alpha   90.00
_cell.angle_beta   90.00
_cell.angle_gamma   90.00
#
_symmetry.space_group_name_H-M   'P 1'
#
loop_
_entity.id
_entity.type
_entity.pdbx_description
1 polymer ?
#
loop_
_entity_poly.entity_id
_entity_poly.type
_entity_poly.pdbx_seq_one_letter_code
_entity_poly.pdbx_strand_id
1 'polypeptide(L)'
;MVQFESVFQESYAANVDLIEILQKQRATLSEGLELLFNSSYLAKNYIFLHLHFGKSMSKSDLASICKFVNITKAIELCFTRKKAEVLMSLSRYTQYCSCIALKCLTTLKERLVSEVKKYSEKKLDVISAVILASNCIHGPILTEKRRILTSLSLAIANPSMNDSELLKTNAFLKKINFCSNLFTNLKDWSNCEFMYFNSPVLGNYFNYFYNNEMHNSHELRYFCHSLSDCIPLINRAFASNVEKRDSLVEKFENEVWLQLRTEFLDRLCTDFETELRLQIHRDLQLGDQSPFKKRLLNFKAPLISQPLRLFNKFIFIKNYVEKYLNQIAYNLTTIALHDWKTYESMLNLAKSKYGMDFVTSQLPTQTLEQGLDVLEITRNIHIFVCRYLYNLNNQTFVERSSENKHLNVLLIRHVSNSIQTHGFGIINTAVNFTYQFLRKKFYIFSQFLYEEHIKSRLMKDLRIFRESKANKFPFERAEKLVKGIRVLGVTTDGLSYLDQFRQLISQIGNALGFVRMLRSGALHCSSNSVNFVPDLEDISELSFESMVKEEDFEDQCVAAGKNLDTILTTLNRNFSEATDYFKLMVDVFAATFQDPKNYHLKNFYVLLPSLTLNYVEYIIISKEKMNRKNKVGAAFTDDGFAMGVAYVLKLLEQYSDFESLHWFTSVKEKINDERNEAIKKKNINVNNGDEKLSQTINLTLKRLEVLQREFDLFNYSLTSCRILFKGTVGNVDKNE
;
A
#
# COMPACT_ATOMS: atom_id res chain seq x y z
N MET A 1 37.05 22.08 3.53
CA MET A 1 35.78 22.85 3.61
C MET A 1 35.42 23.25 5.03
N VAL A 2 35.35 22.33 5.99
CA VAL A 2 35.06 22.67 7.40
C VAL A 2 36.03 23.71 7.97
N GLN A 3 37.34 23.54 7.72
CA GLN A 3 38.37 24.54 8.08
C GLN A 3 38.19 25.90 7.39
N PHE A 4 37.61 25.93 6.18
CA PHE A 4 37.31 27.19 5.50
C PHE A 4 36.11 27.87 6.15
N GLU A 5 35.07 27.13 6.51
CA GLU A 5 33.91 27.72 7.20
C GLU A 5 34.26 28.25 8.60
N SER A 6 35.12 27.56 9.36
CA SER A 6 35.52 28.01 10.71
C SER A 6 36.33 29.30 10.69
N VAL A 7 37.32 29.42 9.79
CA VAL A 7 38.23 30.58 9.71
C VAL A 7 37.51 31.87 9.29
N PHE A 8 36.39 31.75 8.56
CA PHE A 8 35.57 32.90 8.19
C PHE A 8 34.44 33.20 9.22
N GLN A 9 34.09 32.24 10.08
CA GLN A 9 33.19 32.45 11.24
C GLN A 9 33.87 33.12 12.45
N GLU A 10 35.16 32.87 12.67
CA GLU A 10 35.96 33.42 13.79
C GLU A 10 36.11 34.96 13.80
N SER A 11 35.62 35.65 12.77
CA SER A 11 35.74 37.09 12.60
C SER A 11 34.99 37.96 13.64
N TYR A 12 34.27 37.35 14.59
CA TYR A 12 33.46 38.03 15.62
C TYR A 12 33.99 37.91 17.06
N ALA A 13 35.13 37.24 17.30
CA ALA A 13 35.67 37.10 18.66
C ALA A 13 36.48 38.34 19.09
N ALA A 14 36.08 38.99 20.19
CA ALA A 14 36.49 40.34 20.59
C ALA A 14 37.95 40.53 21.08
N ASN A 15 38.85 39.55 20.94
CA ASN A 15 40.21 39.58 21.54
C ASN A 15 41.34 39.01 20.64
N VAL A 16 41.14 38.91 19.33
CA VAL A 16 42.13 38.29 18.43
C VAL A 16 42.83 39.34 17.56
N ASP A 17 44.15 39.21 17.38
CA ASP A 17 44.94 40.07 16.50
C ASP A 17 44.41 40.01 15.06
N LEU A 18 43.87 41.14 14.59
CA LEU A 18 43.24 41.28 13.28
C LEU A 18 44.21 40.93 12.14
N ILE A 19 45.50 41.19 12.31
CA ILE A 19 46.52 40.90 11.29
C ILE A 19 46.75 39.40 11.17
N GLU A 20 46.77 38.69 12.29
CA GLU A 20 46.96 37.23 12.32
C GLU A 20 45.77 36.52 11.66
N ILE A 21 44.54 36.98 11.93
CA ILE A 21 43.33 36.45 11.26
C ILE A 21 43.40 36.65 9.75
N LEU A 22 43.76 37.86 9.29
CA LEU A 22 43.87 38.15 7.86
C LEU A 22 44.94 37.29 7.17
N GLN A 23 46.04 36.97 7.86
CA GLN A 23 47.06 36.06 7.34
C GLN A 23 46.56 34.62 7.25
N LYS A 24 45.85 34.12 8.28
CA LYS A 24 45.21 32.79 8.25
C LYS A 24 44.15 32.68 7.16
N GLN A 25 43.31 33.70 7.00
CA GLN A 25 42.32 33.79 5.92
C GLN A 25 42.99 33.77 4.54
N ARG A 26 44.10 34.49 4.35
CA ARG A 26 44.84 34.47 3.08
C ARG A 26 45.50 33.11 2.82
N ALA A 27 46.08 32.47 3.84
CA ALA A 27 46.71 31.16 3.70
C ALA A 27 45.71 30.10 3.26
N THR A 28 44.56 30.02 3.94
CA THR A 28 43.47 29.09 3.60
C THR A 28 42.89 29.33 2.20
N LEU A 29 42.78 30.59 1.77
CA LEU A 29 42.39 30.93 0.38
C LEU A 29 43.44 30.47 -0.65
N SER A 30 44.74 30.57 -0.33
CA SER A 30 45.83 30.09 -1.21
C SER A 30 45.82 28.58 -1.33
N GLU A 31 45.72 27.86 -0.21
CA GLU A 31 45.64 26.40 -0.20
C GLU A 31 44.43 25.88 -0.97
N GLY A 32 43.25 26.51 -0.80
CA GLY A 32 42.05 26.16 -1.54
C GLY A 32 42.20 26.36 -3.06
N LEU A 33 42.89 27.42 -3.47
CA LEU A 33 43.20 27.68 -4.88
C LEU A 33 44.24 26.71 -5.46
N GLU A 34 45.27 26.35 -4.69
CA GLU A 34 46.26 25.34 -5.10
C GLU A 34 45.61 23.96 -5.28
N LEU A 35 44.72 23.57 -4.36
CA LEU A 35 43.94 22.34 -4.48
C LEU A 35 43.03 22.36 -5.72
N LEU A 36 42.38 23.51 -5.99
CA LEU A 36 41.57 23.69 -7.19
C LEU A 36 42.40 23.52 -8.47
N PHE A 37 43.55 24.20 -8.53
CA PHE A 37 44.46 24.11 -9.67
C PHE A 37 44.93 22.68 -9.90
N ASN A 38 45.44 22.02 -8.84
CA ASN A 38 45.92 20.64 -8.92
C ASN A 38 44.82 19.68 -9.36
N SER A 39 43.60 19.82 -8.81
CA SER A 39 42.47 18.94 -9.17
C SER A 39 42.05 19.10 -10.63
N SER A 40 41.89 20.35 -11.10
CA SER A 40 41.56 20.62 -12.52
C SER A 40 42.68 20.18 -13.46
N TYR A 41 43.94 20.46 -13.11
CA TYR A 41 45.11 20.10 -13.90
C TYR A 41 45.25 18.58 -14.03
N LEU A 42 45.11 17.84 -12.92
CA LEU A 42 45.14 16.38 -12.93
C LEU A 42 44.00 15.81 -13.78
N ALA A 43 42.76 16.27 -13.61
CA ALA A 43 41.63 15.80 -14.40
C ALA A 43 41.86 16.00 -15.92
N LYS A 44 42.28 17.21 -16.33
CA LYS A 44 42.54 17.55 -17.73
C LYS A 44 43.70 16.75 -18.31
N ASN A 45 44.81 16.62 -17.58
CA ASN A 45 45.98 15.89 -18.04
C ASN A 45 45.74 14.39 -18.14
N TYR A 46 45.04 13.79 -17.18
CA TYR A 46 44.72 12.36 -17.27
C TYR A 46 43.87 12.07 -18.51
N ILE A 47 42.82 12.86 -18.75
CA ILE A 47 42.00 12.72 -19.95
C ILE A 47 42.85 12.89 -21.21
N PHE A 48 43.68 13.94 -21.25
CA PHE A 48 44.57 14.20 -22.38
C PHE A 48 45.53 13.04 -22.65
N LEU A 49 46.17 12.47 -21.62
CA LEU A 49 47.12 11.36 -21.76
C LEU A 49 46.42 10.10 -22.30
N HIS A 50 45.23 9.77 -21.80
CA HIS A 50 44.47 8.62 -22.30
C HIS A 50 44.05 8.79 -23.77
N LEU A 51 43.64 10.00 -24.16
CA LEU A 51 43.31 10.33 -25.55
C LEU A 51 44.55 10.28 -26.45
N HIS A 52 45.67 10.85 -26.01
CA HIS A 52 46.92 10.90 -26.78
C HIS A 52 47.53 9.51 -27.00
N PHE A 53 47.49 8.63 -25.99
CA PHE A 53 47.99 7.25 -26.10
C PHE A 53 46.96 6.24 -26.62
N GLY A 54 45.71 6.64 -26.82
CA GLY A 54 44.64 5.76 -27.30
C GLY A 54 44.33 4.58 -26.37
N LYS A 55 44.62 4.69 -25.07
CA LYS A 55 44.39 3.61 -24.08
C LYS A 55 43.06 3.80 -23.36
N SER A 56 42.26 2.74 -23.28
CA SER A 56 41.00 2.73 -22.53
C SER A 56 41.22 3.05 -21.05
N MET A 57 40.40 3.94 -20.48
CA MET A 57 40.38 4.21 -19.05
C MET A 57 39.71 3.07 -18.28
N SER A 58 40.24 2.73 -17.10
CA SER A 58 39.54 1.81 -16.19
C SER A 58 38.37 2.50 -15.49
N LYS A 59 37.41 1.73 -14.95
CA LYS A 59 36.27 2.28 -14.18
C LYS A 59 36.73 3.02 -12.91
N SER A 60 37.81 2.59 -12.28
CA SER A 60 38.39 3.25 -11.10
C SER A 60 39.05 4.58 -11.45
N ASP A 61 39.73 4.65 -12.59
CA ASP A 61 40.35 5.90 -13.05
C ASP A 61 39.28 6.93 -13.41
N LEU A 62 38.23 6.49 -14.10
CA LEU A 62 37.09 7.33 -14.45
C LEU A 62 36.38 7.91 -13.22
N ALA A 63 36.15 7.07 -12.21
CA ALA A 63 35.56 7.50 -10.95
C ALA A 63 36.43 8.56 -10.26
N SER A 64 37.75 8.37 -10.27
CA SER A 64 38.70 9.31 -9.68
C SER A 64 38.70 10.66 -10.43
N ILE A 65 38.65 10.63 -11.77
CA ILE A 65 38.51 11.85 -12.60
C ILE A 65 37.22 12.59 -12.25
N CYS A 66 36.08 11.89 -12.16
CA CYS A 66 34.81 12.50 -11.81
C CYS A 66 34.81 13.06 -10.37
N LYS A 67 35.52 12.42 -9.44
CA LYS A 67 35.75 12.98 -8.10
C LYS A 67 36.55 14.28 -8.14
N PHE A 68 37.58 14.38 -8.98
CA PHE A 68 38.29 15.65 -9.16
C PHE A 68 37.37 16.74 -9.70
N VAL A 69 36.46 16.42 -10.64
CA VAL A 69 35.43 17.37 -11.13
C VAL A 69 34.46 17.79 -10.02
N ASN A 70 34.06 16.86 -9.15
CA ASN A 70 33.21 17.18 -8.01
C ASN A 70 33.94 18.10 -7.03
N ILE A 71 35.21 17.82 -6.73
CA ILE A 71 36.03 18.64 -5.83
C ILE A 71 36.22 20.06 -6.39
N THR A 72 36.51 20.21 -7.69
CA THR A 72 36.71 21.54 -8.29
C THR A 72 35.46 22.40 -8.15
N LYS A 73 34.28 21.84 -8.44
CA LYS A 73 33.00 22.54 -8.27
C LYS A 73 32.58 22.75 -6.84
N ALA A 74 32.91 21.82 -5.96
CA ALA A 74 32.66 21.98 -4.54
C ALA A 74 33.48 23.18 -3.98
N ILE A 75 34.77 23.30 -4.34
CA ILE A 75 35.61 24.45 -3.95
C ILE A 75 35.03 25.76 -4.50
N GLU A 76 34.67 25.82 -5.78
CA GLU A 76 34.04 27.01 -6.36
C GLU A 76 32.77 27.44 -5.61
N LEU A 77 31.90 26.49 -5.28
CA LEU A 77 30.66 26.77 -4.55
C LEU A 77 30.91 27.26 -3.12
N CYS A 78 31.95 26.77 -2.44
CA CYS A 78 32.35 27.30 -1.14
C CYS A 78 32.79 28.77 -1.21
N PHE A 79 33.64 29.11 -2.18
CA PHE A 79 34.10 30.49 -2.37
C PHE A 79 32.96 31.43 -2.77
N THR A 80 32.03 30.97 -3.61
CA THR A 80 30.89 31.78 -4.04
C THR A 80 29.86 31.97 -2.93
N ARG A 81 29.59 30.94 -2.10
CA ARG A 81 28.69 31.05 -0.93
C ARG A 81 29.16 32.10 0.07
N LYS A 82 30.48 32.23 0.27
CA LYS A 82 31.09 33.20 1.18
C LYS A 82 31.72 34.40 0.47
N LYS A 83 31.31 34.68 -0.77
CA LYS A 83 31.93 35.71 -1.62
C LYS A 83 32.04 37.08 -0.96
N ALA A 84 31.02 37.52 -0.23
CA ALA A 84 31.04 38.81 0.46
C ALA A 84 32.11 38.87 1.56
N GLU A 85 32.20 37.83 2.39
CA GLU A 85 33.21 37.71 3.46
C GLU A 85 34.63 37.63 2.89
N VAL A 86 34.80 36.86 1.80
CA VAL A 86 36.07 36.75 1.07
C VAL A 86 36.48 38.09 0.45
N LEU A 87 35.56 38.84 -0.16
CA LEU A 87 35.87 40.16 -0.72
C LEU A 87 36.27 41.17 0.37
N MET A 88 35.61 41.12 1.52
CA MET A 88 35.94 41.98 2.66
C MET A 88 37.33 41.65 3.23
N SER A 89 37.67 40.37 3.41
CA SER A 89 39.00 39.97 3.89
C SER A 89 40.09 40.34 2.88
N LEU A 90 39.84 40.16 1.59
CA LEU A 90 40.77 40.56 0.52
C LEU A 90 40.96 42.08 0.47
N SER A 91 39.90 42.87 0.62
CA SER A 91 40.00 44.34 0.69
C SER A 91 40.85 44.78 1.89
N ARG A 92 40.68 44.18 3.06
CA ARG A 92 41.45 44.52 4.26
C ARG A 92 42.91 44.09 4.13
N TYR A 93 43.15 42.89 3.58
CA TYR A 93 44.50 42.37 3.37
C TYR A 93 45.27 43.16 2.30
N THR A 94 44.59 43.59 1.22
CA THR A 94 45.20 44.46 0.20
C THR A 94 45.57 45.82 0.79
N GLN A 95 44.71 46.44 1.60
CA GLN A 95 45.05 47.68 2.31
C GLN A 95 46.28 47.54 3.21
N TYR A 96 46.36 46.44 3.98
CA TYR A 96 47.52 46.13 4.81
C TYR A 96 48.81 46.00 3.97
N CYS A 97 48.77 45.23 2.88
CA CYS A 97 49.92 45.07 1.99
C CYS A 97 50.32 46.39 1.30
N SER A 98 49.34 47.19 0.86
CA SER A 98 49.58 48.50 0.24
C SER A 98 50.23 49.47 1.22
N CYS A 99 49.82 49.49 2.49
CA CYS A 99 50.45 50.34 3.51
C CYS A 99 51.94 50.02 3.70
N ILE A 100 52.29 48.73 3.78
CA ILE A 100 53.70 48.31 3.92
C ILE A 100 54.49 48.60 2.65
N ALA A 101 53.92 48.34 1.47
CA ALA A 101 54.55 48.64 0.20
C ALA A 101 54.81 50.15 0.03
N LEU A 102 53.85 51.00 0.41
CA LEU A 102 54.00 52.46 0.42
C LEU A 102 55.07 52.92 1.42
N LYS A 103 55.15 52.30 2.60
CA LYS A 103 56.22 52.58 3.56
C LYS A 103 57.59 52.28 2.96
N CYS A 104 57.77 51.12 2.30
CA CYS A 104 59.02 50.80 1.61
C CYS A 104 59.36 51.79 0.49
N LEU A 105 58.38 52.20 -0.33
CA LEU A 105 58.59 53.14 -1.42
C LEU A 105 58.88 54.58 -0.94
N THR A 106 58.28 54.99 0.17
CA THR A 106 58.55 56.30 0.79
C THR A 106 59.97 56.35 1.37
N THR A 107 60.42 55.29 2.06
CA THR A 107 61.82 55.19 2.53
C THR A 107 62.80 55.22 1.36
N LEU A 108 62.47 54.52 0.27
CA LEU A 108 63.29 54.50 -0.94
C LEU A 108 63.34 55.87 -1.62
N LYS A 109 62.22 56.59 -1.68
CA LYS A 109 62.16 57.96 -2.16
C LYS A 109 63.05 58.88 -1.33
N GLU A 110 62.99 58.82 0.00
CA GLU A 110 63.82 59.65 0.91
C GLU A 110 65.31 59.37 0.72
N ARG A 111 65.71 58.10 0.55
CA ARG A 111 67.10 57.74 0.23
C ARG A 111 67.52 58.33 -1.12
N LEU A 112 66.75 58.09 -2.17
CA LEU A 112 67.11 58.57 -3.52
C LEU A 112 67.19 60.11 -3.58
N VAL A 113 66.35 60.83 -2.84
CA VAL A 113 66.41 62.29 -2.75
C VAL A 113 67.67 62.77 -2.01
N SER A 114 68.08 62.10 -0.95
CA SER A 114 69.30 62.47 -0.19
C SER A 114 70.61 62.17 -0.93
N GLU A 115 70.63 61.24 -1.87
CA GLU A 115 71.78 60.91 -2.72
C GLU A 115 71.99 61.87 -3.92
N VAL A 116 71.01 62.72 -4.24
CA VAL A 116 71.07 63.65 -5.38
C VAL A 116 71.77 64.95 -4.96
N LYS A 117 73.10 64.98 -5.10
CA LYS A 117 73.93 66.20 -4.93
C LYS A 117 74.17 67.00 -6.22
N LYS A 118 73.90 66.41 -7.41
CA LYS A 118 74.03 67.02 -8.74
C LYS A 118 72.87 66.58 -9.66
N TYR A 119 72.40 67.48 -10.53
CA TYR A 119 71.30 67.23 -11.46
C TYR A 119 71.65 66.13 -12.48
N SER A 120 70.78 65.12 -12.62
CA SER A 120 70.90 64.05 -13.61
C SER A 120 69.50 63.59 -14.01
N GLU A 121 69.20 63.66 -15.32
CA GLU A 121 67.89 63.26 -15.88
C GLU A 121 67.52 61.82 -15.51
N LYS A 122 68.47 60.88 -15.63
CA LYS A 122 68.26 59.46 -15.27
C LYS A 122 67.84 59.26 -13.80
N LYS A 123 68.38 60.06 -12.87
CA LYS A 123 68.00 59.97 -11.44
C LYS A 123 66.64 60.60 -11.17
N LEU A 124 66.29 61.65 -11.91
CA LEU A 124 64.97 62.29 -11.85
C LEU A 124 63.87 61.36 -12.38
N ASP A 125 64.14 60.61 -13.45
CA ASP A 125 63.24 59.60 -14.01
C ASP A 125 63.00 58.43 -13.04
N VAL A 126 64.01 58.00 -12.29
CA VAL A 126 63.84 56.97 -11.26
C VAL A 126 62.98 57.49 -10.10
N ILE A 127 63.18 58.73 -9.65
CA ILE A 127 62.37 59.33 -8.59
C ILE A 127 60.92 59.52 -9.05
N SER A 128 60.70 59.99 -10.27
CA SER A 128 59.35 60.15 -10.84
C SER A 128 58.65 58.80 -11.01
N ALA A 129 59.38 57.75 -11.41
CA ALA A 129 58.88 56.38 -11.47
C ALA A 129 58.43 55.87 -10.08
N VAL A 130 59.23 56.10 -9.02
CA VAL A 130 58.86 55.70 -7.64
C VAL A 130 57.62 56.45 -7.13
N ILE A 131 57.48 57.73 -7.50
CA ILE A 131 56.29 58.53 -7.17
C ILE A 131 55.05 57.98 -7.92
N LEU A 132 55.18 57.68 -9.20
CA LEU A 132 54.12 57.05 -10.00
C LEU A 132 53.72 55.68 -9.43
N ALA A 133 54.69 54.86 -9.02
CA ALA A 133 54.45 53.58 -8.36
C ALA A 133 53.66 53.77 -7.06
N SER A 134 54.05 54.73 -6.23
CA SER A 134 53.39 55.05 -4.97
C SER A 134 51.95 55.51 -5.20
N ASN A 135 51.72 56.39 -6.17
CA ASN A 135 50.39 56.89 -6.52
C ASN A 135 49.48 55.78 -7.06
N CYS A 136 50.03 54.78 -7.73
CA CYS A 136 49.24 53.66 -8.26
C CYS A 136 48.86 52.65 -7.17
N ILE A 137 49.73 52.42 -6.18
CA ILE A 137 49.46 51.57 -5.01
C ILE A 137 48.52 52.27 -4.03
N HIS A 138 48.55 53.62 -4.00
CA HIS A 138 47.64 54.42 -3.20
C HIS A 138 46.23 54.44 -3.82
N GLY A 139 45.26 53.85 -3.12
CA GLY A 139 43.86 53.82 -3.52
C GLY A 139 43.18 52.46 -3.33
N PRO A 140 41.91 52.32 -3.77
CA PRO A 140 41.21 51.04 -3.75
C PRO A 140 41.84 50.03 -4.72
N ILE A 141 41.40 48.76 -4.64
CA ILE A 141 41.91 47.57 -5.33
C ILE A 141 42.66 47.87 -6.64
N LEU A 142 43.90 47.38 -6.72
CA LEU A 142 44.81 47.62 -7.84
C LEU A 142 44.22 47.06 -9.15
N THR A 143 43.67 47.94 -9.99
CA THR A 143 43.21 47.58 -11.36
C THR A 143 44.37 47.05 -12.21
N GLU A 144 44.07 46.27 -13.26
CA GLU A 144 45.11 45.72 -14.14
C GLU A 144 46.02 46.79 -14.76
N LYS A 145 45.45 47.92 -15.17
CA LYS A 145 46.22 49.05 -15.73
C LYS A 145 47.19 49.64 -14.71
N ARG A 146 46.74 49.83 -13.45
CA ARG A 146 47.60 50.31 -12.36
C ARG A 146 48.69 49.29 -12.02
N ARG A 147 48.36 47.99 -12.05
CA ARG A 147 49.34 46.90 -11.87
C ARG A 147 50.45 46.96 -12.91
N ILE A 148 50.10 47.08 -14.19
CA ILE A 148 51.08 47.19 -15.28
C ILE A 148 51.96 48.42 -15.07
N LEU A 149 51.36 49.58 -14.78
CA LEU A 149 52.12 50.81 -14.54
C LEU A 149 53.07 50.67 -13.33
N THR A 150 52.61 50.06 -12.22
CA THR A 150 53.47 49.79 -11.06
C THR A 150 54.63 48.88 -11.43
N SER A 151 54.40 47.79 -12.19
CA SER A 151 55.47 46.88 -12.60
C SER A 151 56.50 47.57 -13.52
N LEU A 152 56.06 48.42 -14.44
CA LEU A 152 56.95 49.19 -15.32
C LEU A 152 57.76 50.21 -14.51
N SER A 153 57.13 50.96 -13.62
CA SER A 153 57.80 51.94 -12.77
C SER A 153 58.83 51.31 -11.82
N LEU A 154 58.54 50.13 -11.29
CA LEU A 154 59.48 49.37 -10.46
C LEU A 154 60.61 48.75 -11.28
N ALA A 155 60.35 48.34 -12.52
CA ALA A 155 61.42 47.87 -13.42
C ALA A 155 62.43 48.97 -13.73
N ILE A 156 61.97 50.22 -13.90
CA ILE A 156 62.84 51.39 -14.08
C ILE A 156 63.62 51.70 -12.79
N ALA A 157 62.99 51.54 -11.62
CA ALA A 157 63.64 51.79 -10.33
C ALA A 157 64.53 50.65 -9.83
N ASN A 158 64.42 49.45 -10.41
CA ASN A 158 65.12 48.23 -10.03
C ASN A 158 66.65 48.41 -9.86
N PRO A 159 67.38 49.06 -10.80
CA PRO A 159 68.83 49.24 -10.67
C PRO A 159 69.28 50.12 -9.50
N SER A 160 68.35 50.86 -8.87
CA SER A 160 68.62 51.80 -7.76
C SER A 160 68.08 51.30 -6.41
N MET A 161 67.51 50.09 -6.38
CA MET A 161 67.02 49.45 -5.15
C MET A 161 68.08 48.52 -4.55
N ASN A 162 68.12 48.41 -3.22
CA ASN A 162 68.91 47.37 -2.56
C ASN A 162 68.17 46.02 -2.65
N ASP A 163 68.91 44.91 -2.64
CA ASP A 163 68.33 43.55 -2.72
C ASP A 163 67.24 43.30 -1.65
N SER A 164 67.45 43.79 -0.42
CA SER A 164 66.46 43.67 0.67
C SER A 164 65.16 44.43 0.39
N GLU A 165 65.24 45.61 -0.22
CA GLU A 165 64.09 46.45 -0.53
C GLU A 165 63.33 45.90 -1.73
N LEU A 166 64.06 45.41 -2.72
CA LEU A 166 63.51 44.76 -3.88
C LEU A 166 62.76 43.48 -3.51
N LEU A 167 63.32 42.65 -2.61
CA LEU A 167 62.64 41.46 -2.12
C LEU A 167 61.36 41.81 -1.34
N LYS A 168 61.40 42.82 -0.48
CA LYS A 168 60.23 43.27 0.30
C LYS A 168 59.13 43.83 -0.61
N THR A 169 59.47 44.75 -1.50
CA THR A 169 58.48 45.37 -2.43
C THR A 169 57.86 44.31 -3.34
N ASN A 170 58.67 43.43 -3.94
CA ASN A 170 58.16 42.34 -4.78
C ASN A 170 57.29 41.33 -4.01
N ALA A 171 57.64 41.02 -2.75
CA ALA A 171 56.84 40.12 -1.93
C ALA A 171 55.42 40.67 -1.66
N PHE A 172 55.30 41.96 -1.31
CA PHE A 172 54.00 42.58 -1.07
C PHE A 172 53.21 42.82 -2.36
N LEU A 173 53.87 43.14 -3.48
CA LEU A 173 53.20 43.25 -4.78
C LEU A 173 52.68 41.91 -5.27
N LYS A 174 53.43 40.81 -5.07
CA LYS A 174 52.92 39.45 -5.34
C LYS A 174 51.67 39.13 -4.52
N LYS A 175 51.65 39.53 -3.24
CA LYS A 175 50.46 39.37 -2.36
C LYS A 175 49.26 40.19 -2.84
N ILE A 176 49.48 41.43 -3.28
CA ILE A 176 48.42 42.29 -3.85
C ILE A 176 47.89 41.68 -5.16
N ASN A 177 48.79 41.22 -6.03
CA ASN A 177 48.44 40.59 -7.31
C ASN A 177 47.62 39.30 -7.11
N PHE A 178 47.97 38.48 -6.12
CA PHE A 178 47.20 37.31 -5.75
C PHE A 178 45.75 37.69 -5.40
N CYS A 179 45.56 38.74 -4.60
CA CYS A 179 44.22 39.17 -4.19
C CYS A 179 43.38 39.68 -5.37
N SER A 180 43.99 40.44 -6.28
CA SER A 180 43.30 40.95 -7.48
C SER A 180 42.91 39.84 -8.45
N ASN A 181 43.74 38.80 -8.59
CA ASN A 181 43.51 37.70 -9.53
C ASN A 181 42.74 36.52 -8.92
N LEU A 182 42.37 36.56 -7.65
CA LEU A 182 41.77 35.41 -6.96
C LEU A 182 40.51 34.92 -7.67
N PHE A 183 39.57 35.82 -7.98
CA PHE A 183 38.32 35.45 -8.63
C PHE A 183 38.45 35.17 -10.13
N THR A 184 39.47 35.70 -10.81
CA THR A 184 39.75 35.35 -12.21
C THR A 184 40.33 33.94 -12.27
N ASN A 185 41.35 33.66 -11.45
CA ASN A 185 41.96 32.33 -11.35
C ASN A 185 40.94 31.28 -10.90
N LEU A 186 40.07 31.62 -9.96
CA LEU A 186 39.02 30.72 -9.50
C LEU A 186 38.10 30.31 -10.66
N LYS A 187 37.64 31.26 -11.49
CA LYS A 187 36.80 30.95 -12.65
C LYS A 187 37.54 30.14 -13.70
N ASP A 188 38.78 30.49 -14.00
CA ASP A 188 39.56 29.81 -15.05
C ASP A 188 39.91 28.38 -14.67
N TRP A 189 40.23 28.14 -13.39
CA TRP A 189 40.62 26.82 -12.89
C TRP A 189 39.43 25.94 -12.52
N SER A 190 38.28 26.50 -12.17
CA SER A 190 37.06 25.71 -11.92
C SER A 190 36.30 25.32 -13.19
N ASN A 191 36.69 25.89 -14.34
CA ASN A 191 36.02 25.69 -15.60
C ASN A 191 36.16 24.24 -16.14
N CYS A 192 35.01 23.58 -16.24
CA CYS A 192 34.85 22.17 -16.64
C CYS A 192 34.39 21.97 -18.10
N GLU A 193 34.64 22.94 -18.99
CA GLU A 193 34.30 22.89 -20.42
C GLU A 193 34.77 21.63 -21.17
N PHE A 194 35.88 21.03 -20.74
CA PHE A 194 36.41 19.81 -21.36
C PHE A 194 35.43 18.62 -21.30
N MET A 195 34.44 18.65 -20.40
CA MET A 195 33.41 17.62 -20.30
C MET A 195 32.50 17.56 -21.53
N TYR A 196 32.32 18.68 -22.25
CA TYR A 196 31.53 18.71 -23.49
C TYR A 196 32.09 17.73 -24.54
N PHE A 197 33.41 17.73 -24.72
CA PHE A 197 34.09 16.85 -25.69
C PHE A 197 34.14 15.39 -25.24
N ASN A 198 33.93 15.14 -23.94
CA ASN A 198 33.97 13.81 -23.32
C ASN A 198 32.59 13.36 -22.85
N SER A 199 31.52 13.74 -23.56
CA SER A 199 30.13 13.36 -23.25
C SER A 199 29.92 11.85 -22.96
N PRO A 200 30.58 10.90 -23.65
CA PRO A 200 30.41 9.47 -23.36
C PRO A 200 30.83 9.04 -21.93
N VAL A 201 31.62 9.86 -21.22
CA VAL A 201 32.02 9.60 -19.83
C VAL A 201 30.82 9.74 -18.87
N LEU A 202 29.83 10.55 -19.22
CA LEU A 202 28.71 10.91 -18.34
C LEU A 202 27.86 9.68 -17.98
N GLY A 203 27.45 8.87 -18.96
CA GLY A 203 26.69 7.64 -18.71
C GLY A 203 27.43 6.66 -17.79
N ASN A 204 28.73 6.46 -18.02
CA ASN A 204 29.58 5.60 -17.19
C ASN A 204 29.71 6.13 -15.75
N TYR A 205 29.77 7.45 -15.58
CA TYR A 205 29.76 8.08 -14.25
C TYR A 205 28.43 7.86 -13.54
N PHE A 206 27.29 8.10 -14.19
CA PHE A 206 25.97 7.89 -13.55
C PHE A 206 25.77 6.44 -13.12
N ASN A 207 26.21 5.48 -13.93
CA ASN A 207 26.16 4.06 -13.56
C ASN A 207 27.11 3.75 -12.38
N TYR A 208 28.32 4.31 -12.38
CA TYR A 208 29.24 4.18 -11.25
C TYR A 208 28.65 4.78 -9.96
N PHE A 209 28.09 5.99 -10.04
CA PHE A 209 27.47 6.69 -8.93
C PHE A 209 26.32 5.88 -8.33
N TYR A 210 25.46 5.31 -9.19
CA TYR A 210 24.37 4.44 -8.79
C TYR A 210 24.86 3.20 -8.01
N ASN A 211 25.88 2.52 -8.50
CA ASN A 211 26.33 1.27 -7.87
C ASN A 211 27.14 1.50 -6.58
N ASN A 212 27.87 2.61 -6.48
CA ASN A 212 28.91 2.78 -5.45
C ASN A 212 28.65 3.94 -4.46
N GLU A 213 28.06 5.05 -4.92
CA GLU A 213 28.09 6.35 -4.21
C GLU A 213 26.71 6.97 -3.96
N MET A 214 25.60 6.20 -4.03
CA MET A 214 24.25 6.75 -3.81
C MET A 214 24.07 7.49 -2.48
N HIS A 215 24.87 7.16 -1.46
CA HIS A 215 24.84 7.85 -0.16
C HIS A 215 25.29 9.32 -0.27
N ASN A 216 26.12 9.66 -1.26
CA ASN A 216 26.71 10.99 -1.45
C ASN A 216 25.90 11.80 -2.48
N SER A 217 24.61 12.03 -2.21
CA SER A 217 23.74 12.80 -3.13
C SER A 217 24.26 14.22 -3.44
N HIS A 218 25.09 14.79 -2.56
CA HIS A 218 25.75 16.08 -2.78
C HIS A 218 26.78 16.05 -3.94
N GLU A 219 27.48 14.93 -4.15
CA GLU A 219 28.48 14.80 -5.22
C GLU A 219 27.83 14.88 -6.60
N LEU A 220 26.66 14.25 -6.77
CA LEU A 220 25.87 14.33 -7.99
C LEU A 220 25.50 15.78 -8.33
N ARG A 221 25.20 16.61 -7.33
CA ARG A 221 24.90 18.04 -7.54
C ARG A 221 26.11 18.80 -8.07
N TYR A 222 27.30 18.55 -7.52
CA TYR A 222 28.53 19.16 -8.01
C TYR A 222 28.84 18.74 -9.44
N PHE A 223 28.61 17.46 -9.76
CA PHE A 223 28.76 16.95 -11.10
C PHE A 223 27.80 17.61 -12.08
N CYS A 224 26.50 17.69 -11.77
CA CYS A 224 25.53 18.37 -12.63
C CYS A 224 25.86 19.87 -12.80
N HIS A 225 26.40 20.51 -11.76
CA HIS A 225 26.85 21.90 -11.86
C HIS A 225 28.04 22.04 -12.83
N SER A 226 28.95 21.07 -12.87
CA SER A 226 30.09 21.06 -13.81
C SER A 226 29.67 21.10 -15.28
N LEU A 227 28.54 20.46 -15.62
CA LEU A 227 28.01 20.43 -16.98
C LEU A 227 27.48 21.78 -17.44
N SER A 228 27.10 22.65 -16.49
CA SER A 228 26.60 23.99 -16.82
C SER A 228 27.68 24.89 -17.43
N ASP A 229 28.97 24.60 -17.17
CA ASP A 229 30.10 25.32 -17.75
C ASP A 229 30.25 25.10 -19.26
N CYS A 230 29.71 24.00 -19.78
CA CYS A 230 29.75 23.69 -21.21
C CYS A 230 28.90 24.67 -22.04
N ILE A 231 27.84 25.27 -21.47
CA ILE A 231 26.97 26.20 -22.19
C ILE A 231 27.72 27.50 -22.56
N PRO A 232 28.44 28.19 -21.63
CA PRO A 232 29.30 29.33 -21.97
C PRO A 232 30.29 29.10 -23.12
N LEU A 233 30.82 27.88 -23.28
CA LEU A 233 31.70 27.52 -24.39
C LEU A 233 30.95 27.55 -25.72
N ILE A 234 29.79 26.89 -25.79
CA ILE A 234 28.94 26.85 -27.01
C ILE A 234 28.51 28.28 -27.37
N ASN A 235 28.13 29.08 -26.37
CA ASN A 235 27.74 30.48 -26.55
C ASN A 235 28.87 31.35 -27.10
N ARG A 236 30.12 31.14 -26.66
CA ARG A 236 31.29 31.87 -27.17
C ARG A 236 31.70 31.41 -28.57
N ALA A 237 31.66 30.10 -28.83
CA ALA A 237 32.08 29.53 -30.10
C ALA A 237 31.14 29.92 -31.26
N PHE A 238 29.85 30.08 -31.00
CA PHE A 238 28.83 30.36 -32.03
C PHE A 238 28.11 31.71 -31.83
N ALA A 239 28.80 32.71 -31.25
CA ALA A 239 28.22 34.02 -30.95
C ALA A 239 27.55 34.72 -32.16
N SER A 240 28.03 34.45 -33.38
CA SER A 240 27.50 35.01 -34.64
C SER A 240 26.36 34.21 -35.27
N ASN A 241 26.16 32.93 -34.91
CA ASN A 241 25.15 32.05 -35.50
C ASN A 241 24.18 31.53 -34.42
N VAL A 242 23.12 32.30 -34.17
CA VAL A 242 22.13 32.03 -33.10
C VAL A 242 21.42 30.68 -33.28
N GLU A 243 20.97 30.35 -34.49
CA GLU A 243 20.24 29.10 -34.75
C GLU A 243 21.07 27.84 -34.48
N LYS A 244 22.35 27.85 -34.90
CA LYS A 244 23.26 26.72 -34.68
C LYS A 244 23.62 26.59 -33.19
N ARG A 245 23.79 27.72 -32.49
CA ARG A 245 24.05 27.74 -31.05
C ARG A 245 22.90 27.09 -30.29
N ASP A 246 21.67 27.52 -30.54
CA ASP A 246 20.50 27.05 -29.78
C ASP A 246 20.23 25.57 -30.05
N SER A 247 20.38 25.11 -31.30
CA SER A 247 20.27 23.68 -31.64
C SER A 247 21.33 22.81 -30.97
N LEU A 248 22.58 23.28 -30.87
CA LEU A 248 23.65 22.53 -30.20
C LEU A 248 23.46 22.47 -28.69
N VAL A 249 23.03 23.56 -28.07
CA VAL A 249 22.68 23.57 -26.64
C VAL A 249 21.56 22.57 -26.39
N GLU A 250 20.46 22.63 -27.15
CA GLU A 250 19.34 21.70 -26.98
C GLU A 250 19.74 20.23 -27.18
N LYS A 251 20.58 19.93 -28.17
CA LYS A 251 21.12 18.57 -28.38
C LYS A 251 21.92 18.09 -27.18
N PHE A 252 22.82 18.92 -26.66
CA PHE A 252 23.63 18.58 -25.49
C PHE A 252 22.75 18.41 -24.24
N GLU A 253 21.80 19.32 -24.00
CA GLU A 253 20.87 19.22 -22.88
C GLU A 253 20.05 17.92 -22.92
N ASN A 254 19.55 17.55 -24.12
CA ASN A 254 18.79 16.32 -24.33
C ASN A 254 19.66 15.06 -24.17
N GLU A 255 20.91 15.07 -24.62
CA GLU A 255 21.85 13.97 -24.45
C GLU A 255 22.17 13.71 -22.97
N VAL A 256 22.50 14.77 -22.22
CA VAL A 256 22.76 14.69 -20.78
C VAL A 256 21.52 14.23 -20.02
N TRP A 257 20.35 14.77 -20.36
CA TRP A 257 19.09 14.37 -19.75
C TRP A 257 18.75 12.90 -20.01
N LEU A 258 18.94 12.43 -21.24
CA LEU A 258 18.69 11.03 -21.60
C LEU A 258 19.57 10.09 -20.78
N GLN A 259 20.87 10.37 -20.69
CA GLN A 259 21.81 9.53 -19.94
C GLN A 259 21.53 9.55 -18.44
N LEU A 260 21.21 10.71 -17.86
CA LEU A 260 20.83 10.81 -16.44
C LEU A 260 19.52 10.07 -16.17
N ARG A 261 18.57 10.13 -17.10
CA ARG A 261 17.31 9.40 -16.99
C ARG A 261 17.53 7.88 -17.03
N THR A 262 18.21 7.38 -18.06
CA THR A 262 18.35 5.93 -18.30
C THR A 262 19.26 5.25 -17.28
N GLU A 263 20.42 5.84 -16.97
CA GLU A 263 21.42 5.19 -16.12
C GLU A 263 21.16 5.38 -14.62
N PHE A 264 20.44 6.45 -14.23
CA PHE A 264 20.22 6.80 -12.83
C PHE A 264 18.74 6.82 -12.43
N LEU A 265 17.90 7.70 -13.00
CA LEU A 265 16.53 7.90 -12.51
C LEU A 265 15.62 6.69 -12.74
N ASP A 266 15.57 6.14 -13.95
CA ASP A 266 14.68 5.03 -14.29
C ASP A 266 15.09 3.77 -13.53
N ARG A 267 16.41 3.55 -13.37
CA ARG A 267 16.95 2.44 -12.57
C ARG A 267 16.67 2.58 -11.07
N LEU A 268 16.79 3.79 -10.53
CA LEU A 268 16.37 4.09 -9.14
C LEU A 268 14.89 3.75 -8.94
N CYS A 269 14.04 4.12 -9.90
CA CYS A 269 12.61 3.89 -9.82
C CYS A 269 12.27 2.39 -9.81
N THR A 270 12.86 1.59 -10.71
CA THR A 270 12.64 0.14 -10.78
C THR A 270 13.15 -0.60 -9.54
N ASP A 271 14.34 -0.23 -9.06
CA ASP A 271 14.92 -0.88 -7.87
C ASP A 271 14.16 -0.49 -6.60
N PHE A 272 13.67 0.76 -6.51
CA PHE A 272 12.84 1.20 -5.40
C PHE A 272 11.47 0.50 -5.39
N GLU A 273 10.84 0.38 -6.55
CA GLU A 273 9.60 -0.37 -6.74
C GLU A 273 9.75 -1.84 -6.33
N THR A 274 10.81 -2.50 -6.79
CA THR A 274 11.08 -3.91 -6.43
C THR A 274 11.34 -4.08 -4.93
N GLU A 275 12.09 -3.19 -4.30
CA GLU A 275 12.31 -3.22 -2.85
C GLU A 275 11.01 -3.03 -2.06
N LEU A 276 10.16 -2.09 -2.49
CA LEU A 276 8.85 -1.88 -1.85
C LEU A 276 7.93 -3.10 -2.01
N ARG A 277 7.88 -3.72 -3.20
CA ARG A 277 7.13 -4.97 -3.40
C ARG A 277 7.66 -6.10 -2.51
N LEU A 278 8.98 -6.26 -2.43
CA LEU A 278 9.61 -7.26 -1.57
C LEU A 278 9.29 -7.04 -0.10
N GLN A 279 9.20 -5.77 0.36
CA GLN A 279 8.85 -5.45 1.74
C GLN A 279 7.42 -5.84 2.11
N ILE A 280 6.47 -5.67 1.21
CA ILE A 280 5.05 -6.05 1.43
C ILE A 280 4.91 -7.57 1.40
N HIS A 281 5.61 -8.22 0.48
CA HIS A 281 5.56 -9.67 0.31
C HIS A 281 6.61 -10.40 1.17
N ARG A 282 7.09 -9.79 2.26
CA ARG A 282 8.02 -10.47 3.20
C ARG A 282 7.43 -11.75 3.77
N ASP A 283 6.11 -11.78 3.96
CA ASP A 283 5.38 -12.94 4.45
C ASP A 283 5.45 -14.15 3.51
N LEU A 284 5.73 -13.93 2.22
CA LEU A 284 5.81 -14.98 1.19
C LEU A 284 7.15 -15.72 1.14
N GLN A 285 8.10 -15.45 2.06
CA GLN A 285 9.42 -16.10 2.14
C GLN A 285 10.10 -16.28 0.77
N LEU A 286 10.15 -15.20 -0.02
CA LEU A 286 10.77 -15.21 -1.35
C LEU A 286 12.30 -15.22 -1.26
N GLY A 287 12.86 -16.42 -1.12
CA GLY A 287 14.28 -16.72 -1.31
C GLY A 287 15.24 -16.16 -0.24
N ASP A 288 16.47 -16.67 -0.30
CA ASP A 288 17.57 -16.39 0.64
C ASP A 288 18.10 -14.95 0.45
N GLN A 289 17.36 -13.96 0.95
CA GLN A 289 17.72 -12.53 0.91
C GLN A 289 18.70 -12.17 2.02
N SER A 290 19.84 -12.86 2.07
CA SER A 290 20.85 -12.50 3.05
C SER A 290 21.44 -11.12 2.71
N PRO A 291 21.52 -10.20 3.69
CA PRO A 291 22.08 -8.86 3.50
C PRO A 291 23.58 -8.88 3.11
N PHE A 292 24.21 -10.05 3.18
CA PHE A 292 25.58 -10.30 2.75
C PHE A 292 25.70 -10.71 1.27
N LYS A 293 24.62 -11.20 0.63
CA LYS A 293 24.58 -11.56 -0.80
C LYS A 293 24.05 -10.43 -1.69
N LYS A 294 23.11 -9.61 -1.18
CA LYS A 294 22.57 -8.43 -1.88
C LYS A 294 22.83 -7.17 -1.07
N ARG A 295 23.50 -6.19 -1.69
CA ARG A 295 23.72 -4.87 -1.08
C ARG A 295 22.37 -4.14 -0.97
N LEU A 296 21.94 -3.86 0.26
CA LEU A 296 20.78 -3.01 0.51
C LEU A 296 21.13 -1.58 0.13
N LEU A 297 20.48 -1.06 -0.91
CA LEU A 297 20.62 0.33 -1.32
C LEU A 297 19.86 1.22 -0.34
N ASN A 298 20.52 2.27 0.17
CA ASN A 298 19.85 3.26 1.02
C ASN A 298 19.23 4.35 0.16
N PHE A 299 17.97 4.16 -0.20
CA PHE A 299 17.19 5.12 -0.99
C PHE A 299 16.90 6.44 -0.25
N LYS A 300 17.10 6.53 1.07
CA LYS A 300 16.79 7.74 1.84
C LYS A 300 17.63 8.95 1.43
N ALA A 301 18.92 8.75 1.15
CA ALA A 301 19.85 9.82 0.79
C ALA A 301 19.50 10.55 -0.53
N PRO A 302 19.19 9.86 -1.65
CA PRO A 302 18.75 10.53 -2.87
C PRO A 302 17.34 11.11 -2.76
N LEU A 303 16.43 10.48 -2.02
CA LEU A 303 15.04 10.94 -1.90
C LEU A 303 14.87 12.21 -1.05
N ILE A 304 15.72 12.41 -0.03
CA ILE A 304 15.72 13.62 0.82
C ILE A 304 16.58 14.75 0.21
N SER A 305 17.30 14.46 -0.88
CA SER A 305 18.23 15.43 -1.47
C SER A 305 17.52 16.68 -2.01
N GLN A 306 18.25 17.80 -1.99
CA GLN A 306 17.82 19.05 -2.63
C GLN A 306 17.72 18.88 -4.16
N PRO A 307 16.91 19.69 -4.86
CA PRO A 307 16.73 19.57 -6.30
C PRO A 307 18.06 19.66 -7.05
N LEU A 308 18.24 18.77 -8.02
CA LEU A 308 19.37 18.81 -8.94
C LEU A 308 19.11 19.93 -9.95
N ARG A 309 20.03 20.89 -10.01
CA ARG A 309 20.02 21.92 -11.05
C ARG A 309 20.79 21.40 -12.25
N LEU A 310 20.09 21.17 -13.34
CA LEU A 310 20.65 20.76 -14.62
C LEU A 310 20.33 21.86 -15.63
N PHE A 311 21.34 22.66 -15.96
CA PHE A 311 21.20 23.86 -16.78
C PHE A 311 20.13 24.82 -16.19
N ASN A 312 19.03 25.04 -16.92
CA ASN A 312 17.89 25.86 -16.49
C ASN A 312 16.75 25.06 -15.85
N LYS A 313 16.87 23.74 -15.68
CA LYS A 313 15.83 22.87 -15.11
C LYS A 313 16.20 22.45 -13.68
N PHE A 314 15.18 22.42 -12.80
CA PHE A 314 15.29 21.86 -11.46
C PHE A 314 14.59 20.50 -11.42
N ILE A 315 15.34 19.47 -11.06
CA ILE A 315 14.86 18.08 -11.03
C ILE A 315 14.76 17.67 -9.57
N PHE A 316 13.53 17.42 -9.10
CA PHE A 316 13.26 16.84 -7.80
C PHE A 316 13.17 15.32 -7.94
N ILE A 317 14.14 14.60 -7.37
CA ILE A 317 14.19 13.14 -7.44
C ILE A 317 12.94 12.53 -6.78
N LYS A 318 12.53 13.07 -5.62
CA LYS A 318 11.31 12.67 -4.90
C LYS A 318 10.07 12.70 -5.82
N ASN A 319 9.79 13.85 -6.44
CA ASN A 319 8.62 14.02 -7.30
C ASN A 319 8.65 13.11 -8.53
N TYR A 320 9.84 12.83 -9.07
CA TYR A 320 9.99 11.90 -10.19
C TYR A 320 9.60 10.47 -9.79
N VAL A 321 10.08 10.01 -8.63
CA VAL A 321 9.73 8.68 -8.07
C VAL A 321 8.25 8.60 -7.71
N GLU A 322 7.68 9.65 -7.12
CA GLU A 322 6.24 9.72 -6.82
C GLU A 322 5.38 9.60 -8.07
N LYS A 323 5.73 10.34 -9.13
CA LYS A 323 5.02 10.26 -10.41
C LYS A 323 5.11 8.86 -11.01
N TYR A 324 6.29 8.24 -10.98
CA TYR A 324 6.51 6.90 -11.48
C TYR A 324 5.66 5.86 -10.72
N LEU A 325 5.71 5.88 -9.38
CA LEU A 325 4.94 4.95 -8.56
C LEU A 325 3.43 5.14 -8.71
N ASN A 326 2.95 6.38 -8.79
CA ASN A 326 1.52 6.65 -9.05
C ASN A 326 1.09 6.07 -10.41
N GLN A 327 1.91 6.25 -11.46
CA GLN A 327 1.59 5.72 -12.79
C GLN A 327 1.60 4.19 -12.82
N ILE A 328 2.56 3.55 -12.14
CA ILE A 328 2.62 2.09 -12.04
C ILE A 328 1.47 1.54 -11.22
N ALA A 329 1.20 2.11 -10.05
CA ALA A 329 0.10 1.69 -9.21
C ALA A 329 -1.21 1.78 -10.00
N TYR A 330 -1.47 2.89 -10.68
CA TYR A 330 -2.67 3.05 -11.51
C TYR A 330 -2.72 2.04 -12.66
N ASN A 331 -1.66 1.93 -13.48
CA ASN A 331 -1.66 1.04 -14.64
C ASN A 331 -1.81 -0.43 -14.24
N LEU A 332 -1.10 -0.90 -13.20
CA LEU A 332 -1.17 -2.29 -12.79
C LEU A 332 -2.49 -2.63 -12.09
N THR A 333 -3.06 -1.69 -11.33
CA THR A 333 -4.40 -1.88 -10.76
C THR A 333 -5.50 -1.86 -11.82
N THR A 334 -5.35 -1.09 -12.91
CA THR A 334 -6.29 -1.17 -14.05
C THR A 334 -6.23 -2.52 -14.76
N ILE A 335 -5.06 -3.18 -14.79
CA ILE A 335 -4.91 -4.51 -15.38
C ILE A 335 -5.45 -5.59 -14.44
N ALA A 336 -5.12 -5.50 -13.14
CA ALA A 336 -5.50 -6.45 -12.11
C ALA A 336 -6.15 -5.73 -10.93
N LEU A 337 -7.47 -5.52 -11.01
CA LEU A 337 -8.21 -4.79 -9.97
C LEU A 337 -8.12 -5.44 -8.60
N HIS A 338 -7.87 -6.75 -8.48
CA HIS A 338 -7.76 -7.42 -7.18
C HIS A 338 -6.48 -7.05 -6.40
N ASP A 339 -5.42 -6.60 -7.09
CA ASP A 339 -4.16 -6.20 -6.48
C ASP A 339 -4.15 -4.76 -5.96
N TRP A 340 -5.28 -4.05 -6.04
CA TRP A 340 -5.37 -2.66 -5.58
C TRP A 340 -4.89 -2.47 -4.13
N LYS A 341 -5.20 -3.43 -3.25
CA LYS A 341 -4.83 -3.38 -1.84
C LYS A 341 -3.33 -3.54 -1.61
N THR A 342 -2.65 -4.35 -2.43
CA THR A 342 -1.19 -4.55 -2.30
C THR A 342 -0.45 -3.30 -2.74
N TYR A 343 -0.88 -2.67 -3.84
CA TYR A 343 -0.35 -1.39 -4.30
C TYR A 343 -0.67 -0.25 -3.33
N GLU A 344 -1.87 -0.19 -2.76
CA GLU A 344 -2.18 0.81 -1.73
C GLU A 344 -1.29 0.65 -0.49
N SER A 345 -1.09 -0.59 -0.03
CA SER A 345 -0.16 -0.88 1.07
C SER A 345 1.28 -0.47 0.73
N MET A 346 1.70 -0.62 -0.54
CA MET A 346 3.00 -0.19 -1.05
C MET A 346 3.19 1.32 -0.96
N LEU A 347 2.19 2.07 -1.39
CA LEU A 347 2.21 3.53 -1.34
C LEU A 347 2.18 4.02 0.12
N ASN A 348 1.39 3.38 0.99
CA ASN A 348 1.35 3.71 2.41
C ASN A 348 2.68 3.43 3.12
N LEU A 349 3.38 2.35 2.76
CA LEU A 349 4.72 2.06 3.25
C LEU A 349 5.73 3.11 2.79
N ALA A 350 5.68 3.51 1.52
CA ALA A 350 6.56 4.55 0.99
C ALA A 350 6.29 5.92 1.64
N LYS A 351 5.02 6.24 1.91
CA LYS A 351 4.59 7.45 2.63
C LYS A 351 5.13 7.48 4.05
N SER A 352 4.94 6.41 4.82
CA SER A 352 5.39 6.34 6.22
C SER A 352 6.91 6.36 6.37
N LYS A 353 7.65 5.68 5.48
CA LYS A 353 9.11 5.51 5.61
C LYS A 353 9.92 6.64 4.97
N TYR A 354 9.44 7.21 3.87
CA TYR A 354 10.19 8.20 3.07
C TYR A 354 9.50 9.56 2.99
N GLY A 355 8.30 9.72 3.57
CA GLY A 355 7.55 10.98 3.56
C GLY A 355 7.08 11.37 2.16
N MET A 356 6.80 10.39 1.30
CA MET A 356 6.28 10.62 -0.06
C MET A 356 4.78 10.87 -0.05
N ASP A 357 4.32 11.74 -0.95
CA ASP A 357 2.92 12.07 -1.12
C ASP A 357 2.40 11.47 -2.43
N PHE A 358 1.38 10.63 -2.31
CA PHE A 358 0.78 9.93 -3.44
C PHE A 358 -0.64 10.41 -3.68
N VAL A 359 -1.09 10.30 -4.94
CA VAL A 359 -2.46 10.61 -5.30
C VAL A 359 -3.34 9.44 -4.88
N THR A 360 -4.51 9.74 -4.30
CA THR A 360 -5.48 8.70 -3.97
C THR A 360 -6.01 8.06 -5.25
N SER A 361 -5.86 6.74 -5.36
CA SER A 361 -6.41 6.00 -6.49
C SER A 361 -7.94 6.05 -6.42
N GLN A 362 -8.58 6.85 -7.28
CA GLN A 362 -10.04 6.90 -7.42
C GLN A 362 -10.62 5.71 -8.19
N LEU A 363 -9.88 4.60 -8.26
CA LEU A 363 -10.35 3.41 -8.95
C LEU A 363 -11.46 2.75 -8.11
N PRO A 364 -12.57 2.33 -8.75
CA PRO A 364 -13.61 1.62 -8.03
C PRO A 364 -13.01 0.36 -7.40
N THR A 365 -13.20 0.19 -6.09
CA THR A 365 -12.76 -0.98 -5.30
C THR A 365 -13.46 -2.29 -5.69
N GLN A 366 -14.18 -2.29 -6.82
CA GLN A 366 -14.81 -3.48 -7.36
C GLN A 366 -13.72 -4.49 -7.71
N THR A 367 -13.55 -5.45 -6.80
CA THR A 367 -12.81 -6.66 -7.09
C THR A 367 -13.51 -7.35 -8.25
N LEU A 368 -12.74 -7.65 -9.30
CA LEU A 368 -13.15 -8.41 -10.50
C LEU A 368 -13.65 -9.84 -10.19
N GLU A 369 -13.89 -10.20 -8.93
CA GLU A 369 -14.75 -11.33 -8.61
C GLU A 369 -16.13 -10.97 -9.18
N GLN A 370 -16.39 -11.41 -10.42
CA GLN A 370 -17.70 -11.45 -11.10
C GLN A 370 -18.67 -12.36 -10.31
N GLY A 371 -18.84 -12.07 -9.02
CA GLY A 371 -19.84 -12.66 -8.17
C GLY A 371 -21.17 -11.96 -8.39
N LEU A 372 -22.25 -12.67 -8.10
CA LEU A 372 -23.60 -12.11 -8.11
C LEU A 372 -23.67 -10.90 -7.17
N ASP A 373 -24.15 -9.77 -7.68
CA ASP A 373 -24.43 -8.60 -6.86
C ASP A 373 -25.62 -8.91 -5.93
N VAL A 374 -25.47 -8.58 -4.65
CA VAL A 374 -26.53 -8.67 -3.66
C VAL A 374 -27.77 -7.92 -4.12
N LEU A 375 -27.63 -6.77 -4.78
CA LEU A 375 -28.78 -5.98 -5.22
C LEU A 375 -29.60 -6.71 -6.30
N GLU A 376 -28.94 -7.44 -7.20
CA GLU A 376 -29.62 -8.28 -8.19
C GLU A 376 -30.33 -9.47 -7.53
N ILE A 377 -29.66 -10.11 -6.56
CA ILE A 377 -30.24 -11.21 -5.78
C ILE A 377 -31.49 -10.73 -5.02
N THR A 378 -31.46 -9.54 -4.42
CA THR A 378 -32.61 -9.02 -3.66
C THR A 378 -33.84 -8.79 -4.54
N ARG A 379 -33.66 -8.25 -5.75
CA ARG A 379 -34.74 -8.08 -6.72
C ARG A 379 -35.33 -9.43 -7.16
N ASN A 380 -34.48 -10.44 -7.31
CA ASN A 380 -34.84 -11.77 -7.80
C ASN A 380 -34.80 -12.85 -6.71
N ILE A 381 -35.13 -12.51 -5.46
CA ILE A 381 -34.97 -13.41 -4.31
C ILE A 381 -35.73 -14.74 -4.50
N HIS A 382 -36.90 -14.69 -5.14
CA HIS A 382 -37.72 -15.85 -5.44
C HIS A 382 -37.04 -16.85 -6.38
N ILE A 383 -36.21 -16.39 -7.32
CA ILE A 383 -35.42 -17.23 -8.22
C ILE A 383 -34.20 -17.76 -7.48
N PHE A 384 -33.50 -16.90 -6.74
CA PHE A 384 -32.29 -17.23 -6.00
C PHE A 384 -32.54 -18.39 -5.01
N VAL A 385 -33.56 -18.25 -4.18
CA VAL A 385 -33.91 -19.23 -3.15
C VAL A 385 -34.29 -20.61 -3.71
N CYS A 386 -34.78 -20.65 -4.96
CA CYS A 386 -35.14 -21.91 -5.65
C CYS A 386 -33.95 -22.56 -6.37
N ARG A 387 -33.04 -21.74 -6.93
CA ARG A 387 -31.90 -22.18 -7.73
C ARG A 387 -30.64 -22.45 -6.92
N TYR A 388 -30.50 -21.86 -5.74
CA TYR A 388 -29.32 -22.00 -4.89
C TYR A 388 -29.59 -22.87 -3.66
N LEU A 389 -28.57 -23.61 -3.24
CA LEU A 389 -28.56 -24.43 -2.04
C LEU A 389 -27.68 -23.78 -0.98
N TYR A 390 -28.21 -23.69 0.23
CA TYR A 390 -27.47 -23.13 1.36
C TYR A 390 -26.66 -24.21 2.08
N ASN A 391 -25.39 -23.90 2.34
CA ASN A 391 -24.52 -24.66 3.24
C ASN A 391 -24.31 -23.86 4.52
N LEU A 392 -24.76 -24.42 5.64
CA LEU A 392 -24.74 -23.79 6.96
C LEU A 392 -23.30 -23.64 7.49
N ASN A 393 -22.45 -24.63 7.26
CA ASN A 393 -21.11 -24.72 7.85
C ASN A 393 -20.16 -23.71 7.23
N ASN A 394 -20.12 -23.68 5.89
CA ASN A 394 -19.23 -22.76 5.18
C ASN A 394 -19.87 -21.38 4.96
N GLN A 395 -21.16 -21.22 5.28
CA GLN A 395 -21.96 -20.05 4.94
C GLN A 395 -21.79 -19.67 3.46
N THR A 396 -22.12 -20.62 2.58
CA THR A 396 -22.02 -20.43 1.12
C THR A 396 -23.32 -20.83 0.45
N PHE A 397 -23.65 -20.15 -0.66
CA PHE A 397 -24.70 -20.63 -1.56
C PHE A 397 -24.05 -21.21 -2.82
N VAL A 398 -24.55 -22.36 -3.24
CA VAL A 398 -24.10 -23.02 -4.47
C VAL A 398 -25.28 -23.22 -5.40
N GLU A 399 -25.13 -22.87 -6.67
CA GLU A 399 -26.16 -23.08 -7.69
C GLU A 399 -26.45 -24.58 -7.89
N ARG A 400 -27.73 -24.96 -8.02
CA ARG A 400 -28.17 -26.36 -8.20
C ARG A 400 -27.75 -26.96 -9.54
N SER A 401 -27.82 -26.14 -10.58
CA SER A 401 -27.50 -26.53 -11.95
C SER A 401 -27.32 -25.27 -12.78
N SER A 402 -26.21 -25.20 -13.51
CA SER A 402 -25.92 -24.16 -14.50
C SER A 402 -25.91 -24.76 -15.90
N GLU A 403 -26.31 -23.97 -16.89
CA GLU A 403 -26.03 -24.28 -18.31
C GLU A 403 -24.53 -24.14 -18.62
N ASN A 404 -23.82 -23.35 -17.81
CA ASN A 404 -22.38 -23.13 -17.88
C ASN A 404 -21.59 -24.32 -17.30
N LYS A 405 -20.32 -24.45 -17.71
CA LYS A 405 -19.38 -25.46 -17.18
C LYS A 405 -19.08 -25.30 -15.68
N HIS A 406 -19.36 -24.12 -15.11
CA HIS A 406 -19.10 -23.77 -13.72
C HIS A 406 -20.40 -23.36 -13.03
N LEU A 407 -20.55 -23.78 -11.77
CA LEU A 407 -21.65 -23.35 -10.90
C LEU A 407 -21.28 -22.03 -10.24
N ASN A 408 -22.25 -21.13 -10.14
CA ASN A 408 -22.06 -19.89 -9.39
C ASN A 408 -22.08 -20.17 -7.87
N VAL A 409 -21.21 -19.47 -7.15
CA VAL A 409 -21.10 -19.56 -5.69
C VAL A 409 -21.17 -18.16 -5.07
N LEU A 410 -22.05 -17.98 -4.09
CA LEU A 410 -22.09 -16.77 -3.28
C LEU A 410 -21.34 -17.00 -1.97
N LEU A 411 -20.42 -16.08 -1.68
CA LEU A 411 -19.55 -16.10 -0.51
C LEU A 411 -19.72 -14.80 0.28
N ILE A 412 -19.28 -14.82 1.55
CA ILE A 412 -19.31 -13.65 2.44
C ILE A 412 -18.55 -12.45 1.82
N ARG A 413 -17.44 -12.70 1.12
CA ARG A 413 -16.66 -11.66 0.42
C ARG A 413 -17.47 -10.93 -0.66
N HIS A 414 -18.26 -11.65 -1.46
CA HIS A 414 -19.09 -11.04 -2.51
C HIS A 414 -20.15 -10.10 -1.90
N VAL A 415 -20.71 -10.49 -0.75
CA VAL A 415 -21.63 -9.64 0.02
C VAL A 415 -20.90 -8.41 0.59
N SER A 416 -19.71 -8.59 1.16
CA SER A 416 -18.89 -7.48 1.68
C SER A 416 -18.55 -6.48 0.58
N ASN A 417 -18.19 -6.93 -0.63
CA ASN A 417 -17.91 -6.06 -1.78
C ASN A 417 -19.17 -5.31 -2.25
N SER A 418 -20.34 -5.96 -2.24
CA SER A 418 -21.61 -5.31 -2.58
C SER A 418 -21.97 -4.22 -1.58
N ILE A 419 -21.71 -4.45 -0.29
CA ILE A 419 -21.91 -3.45 0.78
C ILE A 419 -20.91 -2.29 0.63
N GLN A 420 -19.66 -2.55 0.26
CA GLN A 420 -18.68 -1.48 0.01
C GLN A 420 -19.05 -0.62 -1.20
N THR A 421 -19.65 -1.22 -2.23
CA THR A 421 -20.03 -0.50 -3.46
C THR A 421 -21.28 0.35 -3.26
N HIS A 422 -22.30 -0.18 -2.60
CA HIS A 422 -23.63 0.43 -2.54
C HIS A 422 -24.03 0.95 -1.15
N GLY A 423 -23.20 0.70 -0.13
CA GLY A 423 -23.45 1.07 1.25
C GLY A 423 -24.32 0.07 2.04
N PHE A 424 -24.36 0.26 3.37
CA PHE A 424 -25.12 -0.58 4.31
C PHE A 424 -26.64 -0.56 4.08
N GLY A 425 -27.18 0.45 3.39
CA GLY A 425 -28.61 0.58 3.10
C GLY A 425 -29.20 -0.58 2.26
N ILE A 426 -28.37 -1.32 1.52
CA ILE A 426 -28.80 -2.53 0.81
C ILE A 426 -29.34 -3.58 1.78
N ILE A 427 -28.78 -3.70 2.98
CA ILE A 427 -29.15 -4.76 3.93
C ILE A 427 -30.62 -4.60 4.35
N ASN A 428 -31.02 -3.38 4.72
CA ASN A 428 -32.41 -3.07 5.08
C ASN A 428 -33.39 -3.38 3.94
N THR A 429 -33.00 -3.03 2.71
CA THR A 429 -33.78 -3.31 1.51
C THR A 429 -33.92 -4.82 1.29
N ALA A 430 -32.81 -5.56 1.42
CA ALA A 430 -32.75 -7.01 1.25
C ALA A 430 -33.60 -7.77 2.27
N VAL A 431 -33.56 -7.35 3.53
CA VAL A 431 -34.37 -7.91 4.62
C VAL A 431 -35.86 -7.68 4.34
N ASN A 432 -36.25 -6.49 3.86
CA ASN A 432 -37.64 -6.20 3.51
C ASN A 432 -38.16 -7.07 2.36
N PHE A 433 -37.39 -7.23 1.27
CA PHE A 433 -37.76 -8.15 0.18
C PHE A 433 -37.85 -9.61 0.66
N THR A 434 -36.96 -10.02 1.56
CA THR A 434 -37.00 -11.35 2.18
C THR A 434 -38.26 -11.53 3.03
N TYR A 435 -38.63 -10.53 3.83
CA TYR A 435 -39.86 -10.52 4.62
C TYR A 435 -41.11 -10.69 3.72
N GLN A 436 -41.20 -9.92 2.62
CA GLN A 436 -42.31 -10.02 1.68
C GLN A 436 -42.38 -11.40 1.01
N PHE A 437 -41.23 -11.98 0.68
CA PHE A 437 -41.15 -13.34 0.15
C PHE A 437 -41.62 -14.38 1.18
N LEU A 438 -41.14 -14.29 2.43
CA LEU A 438 -41.54 -15.17 3.52
C LEU A 438 -43.04 -15.11 3.76
N ARG A 439 -43.64 -13.92 3.79
CA ARG A 439 -45.10 -13.75 3.95
C ARG A 439 -45.90 -14.55 2.91
N LYS A 440 -45.50 -14.51 1.63
CA LYS A 440 -46.15 -15.27 0.56
C LYS A 440 -45.98 -16.79 0.74
N LYS A 441 -44.79 -17.24 1.14
CA LYS A 441 -44.49 -18.66 1.37
C LYS A 441 -45.21 -19.21 2.60
N PHE A 442 -45.35 -18.39 3.63
CA PHE A 442 -46.08 -18.70 4.85
C PHE A 442 -47.60 -18.84 4.63
N TYR A 443 -48.16 -18.08 3.70
CA TYR A 443 -49.54 -18.30 3.26
C TYR A 443 -49.73 -19.71 2.66
N ILE A 444 -48.84 -20.12 1.75
CA ILE A 444 -48.86 -21.46 1.14
C ILE A 444 -48.63 -22.55 2.22
N PHE A 445 -47.72 -22.30 3.16
CA PHE A 445 -47.44 -23.21 4.28
C PHE A 445 -48.70 -23.44 5.13
N SER A 446 -49.43 -22.37 5.45
CA SER A 446 -50.67 -22.45 6.22
C SER A 446 -51.78 -23.18 5.46
N GLN A 447 -51.92 -22.91 4.16
CA GLN A 447 -52.90 -23.58 3.30
C GLN A 447 -52.67 -25.09 3.25
N PHE A 448 -51.42 -25.53 3.10
CA PHE A 448 -51.06 -26.95 3.08
C PHE A 448 -51.46 -27.69 4.37
N LEU A 449 -51.23 -27.08 5.54
CA LEU A 449 -51.62 -27.67 6.82
C LEU A 449 -53.13 -27.58 7.10
N TYR A 450 -53.84 -26.68 6.41
CA TYR A 450 -55.29 -26.53 6.53
C TYR A 450 -56.06 -27.59 5.74
N GLU A 451 -55.48 -28.13 4.66
CA GLU A 451 -56.11 -29.17 3.83
C GLU A 451 -56.58 -30.38 4.65
N GLU A 452 -57.85 -30.75 4.47
CA GLU A 452 -58.54 -31.75 5.29
C GLU A 452 -57.89 -33.14 5.21
N HIS A 453 -57.37 -33.52 4.05
CA HIS A 453 -56.66 -34.79 3.84
C HIS A 453 -55.34 -34.89 4.63
N ILE A 454 -54.66 -33.77 4.88
CA ILE A 454 -53.42 -33.73 5.66
C ILE A 454 -53.77 -33.62 7.15
N LYS A 455 -54.68 -32.72 7.51
CA LYS A 455 -55.14 -32.49 8.89
C LYS A 455 -55.72 -33.76 9.54
N SER A 456 -56.59 -34.49 8.84
CA SER A 456 -57.21 -35.72 9.34
C SER A 456 -56.18 -36.83 9.63
N ARG A 457 -55.15 -36.96 8.80
CA ARG A 457 -54.06 -37.93 8.97
C ARG A 457 -53.14 -37.56 10.14
N LEU A 458 -52.78 -36.28 10.27
CA LEU A 458 -52.01 -35.78 11.41
C LEU A 458 -52.75 -35.99 12.74
N MET A 459 -54.05 -35.71 12.79
CA MET A 459 -54.87 -35.95 13.98
C MET A 459 -54.97 -37.44 14.34
N LYS A 460 -55.03 -38.32 13.34
CA LYS A 460 -55.02 -39.78 13.56
C LYS A 460 -53.70 -40.24 14.16
N ASP A 461 -52.58 -39.74 13.65
CA ASP A 461 -51.23 -40.07 14.15
C ASP A 461 -51.00 -39.55 15.57
N LEU A 462 -51.51 -38.35 15.86
CA LEU A 462 -51.43 -37.71 17.17
C LEU A 462 -52.24 -38.47 18.23
N ARG A 463 -53.45 -38.94 17.90
CA ARG A 463 -54.26 -39.78 18.81
C ARG A 463 -53.53 -41.08 19.16
N ILE A 464 -52.99 -41.77 18.16
CA ILE A 464 -52.26 -43.03 18.35
C ILE A 464 -50.97 -42.81 19.16
N PHE A 465 -50.26 -41.69 18.96
CA PHE A 465 -49.10 -41.35 19.78
C PHE A 465 -49.47 -41.12 21.25
N ARG A 466 -50.59 -40.43 21.52
CA ARG A 466 -51.10 -40.24 22.90
C ARG A 466 -51.57 -41.54 23.56
N GLU A 467 -52.02 -42.51 22.76
CA GLU A 467 -52.45 -43.83 23.22
C GLU A 467 -51.28 -44.82 23.40
N SER A 468 -50.11 -44.55 22.82
CA SER A 468 -48.91 -45.39 22.92
C SER A 468 -48.26 -45.25 24.30
N LYS A 469 -48.02 -46.38 24.98
CA LYS A 469 -47.28 -46.44 26.27
C LYS A 469 -45.77 -46.22 26.10
N ALA A 470 -45.24 -46.44 24.91
CA ALA A 470 -43.87 -46.08 24.59
C ALA A 470 -43.88 -44.59 24.24
N ASN A 471 -43.28 -43.75 25.08
CA ASN A 471 -43.07 -42.31 24.85
C ASN A 471 -42.13 -42.05 23.65
N LYS A 472 -42.30 -42.73 22.51
CA LYS A 472 -41.48 -42.65 21.30
C LYS A 472 -42.38 -42.74 20.08
N PHE A 473 -42.12 -41.92 19.06
CA PHE A 473 -42.89 -41.95 17.82
C PHE A 473 -42.44 -43.10 16.91
N PRO A 474 -43.31 -44.06 16.54
CA PRO A 474 -42.90 -45.24 15.75
C PRO A 474 -42.47 -44.90 14.32
N PHE A 475 -41.30 -45.40 13.90
CA PHE A 475 -40.78 -45.23 12.53
C PHE A 475 -41.72 -45.75 11.45
N GLU A 476 -42.32 -46.93 11.62
CA GLU A 476 -43.24 -47.52 10.63
C GLU A 476 -44.44 -46.61 10.33
N ARG A 477 -44.81 -45.77 11.30
CA ARG A 477 -45.93 -44.84 11.12
C ARG A 477 -45.55 -43.66 10.24
N ALA A 478 -44.36 -43.09 10.43
CA ALA A 478 -43.83 -42.07 9.54
C ALA A 478 -43.74 -42.58 8.10
N GLU A 479 -43.30 -43.83 7.90
CA GLU A 479 -43.25 -44.45 6.57
C GLU A 479 -44.65 -44.66 5.96
N LYS A 480 -45.64 -45.07 6.76
CA LYS A 480 -47.05 -45.17 6.33
C LYS A 480 -47.62 -43.80 5.95
N LEU A 481 -47.28 -42.73 6.66
CA LEU A 481 -47.72 -41.37 6.34
C LEU A 481 -47.09 -40.87 5.03
N VAL A 482 -45.79 -41.10 4.80
CA VAL A 482 -45.12 -40.81 3.52
C VAL A 482 -45.78 -41.55 2.36
N LYS A 483 -45.99 -42.87 2.50
CA LYS A 483 -46.67 -43.70 1.48
C LYS A 483 -48.11 -43.22 1.24
N GLY A 484 -48.84 -42.91 2.31
CA GLY A 484 -50.21 -42.41 2.23
C GLY A 484 -50.31 -41.08 1.50
N ILE A 485 -49.38 -40.14 1.73
CA ILE A 485 -49.37 -38.84 1.04
C ILE A 485 -49.00 -39.00 -0.43
N ARG A 486 -48.11 -39.94 -0.77
CA ARG A 486 -47.74 -40.23 -2.17
C ARG A 486 -48.93 -40.71 -3.01
N VAL A 487 -49.90 -41.39 -2.39
CA VAL A 487 -51.14 -41.86 -3.06
C VAL A 487 -52.10 -40.72 -3.40
N LEU A 488 -52.00 -39.55 -2.75
CA LEU A 488 -52.87 -38.39 -3.01
C LEU A 488 -52.61 -37.73 -4.38
N GLY A 489 -51.48 -38.05 -5.02
CA GLY A 489 -51.14 -37.58 -6.35
C GLY A 489 -49.67 -37.20 -6.49
N VAL A 490 -49.17 -37.32 -7.71
CA VAL A 490 -47.84 -36.86 -8.13
C VAL A 490 -48.05 -35.79 -9.18
N THR A 491 -47.34 -34.67 -9.05
CA THR A 491 -47.40 -33.58 -10.05
C THR A 491 -46.73 -33.94 -11.36
N THR A 492 -46.93 -33.13 -12.40
CA THR A 492 -46.36 -33.32 -13.76
C THR A 492 -44.84 -33.52 -13.75
N ASP A 493 -44.16 -32.96 -12.75
CA ASP A 493 -42.70 -33.02 -12.58
C ASP A 493 -42.23 -34.24 -11.76
N GLY A 494 -43.13 -35.16 -11.41
CA GLY A 494 -42.80 -36.35 -10.62
C GLY A 494 -42.65 -36.11 -9.12
N LEU A 495 -43.00 -34.92 -8.62
CA LEU A 495 -42.90 -34.55 -7.20
C LEU A 495 -44.19 -34.88 -6.45
N SER A 496 -44.07 -35.51 -5.28
CA SER A 496 -45.19 -35.70 -4.36
C SER A 496 -45.55 -34.39 -3.66
N TYR A 497 -46.77 -34.28 -3.12
CA TYR A 497 -47.17 -33.16 -2.28
C TYR A 497 -46.23 -32.94 -1.08
N LEU A 498 -45.66 -34.02 -0.54
CA LEU A 498 -44.66 -33.94 0.54
C LEU A 498 -43.32 -33.36 0.06
N ASP A 499 -42.91 -33.68 -1.17
CA ASP A 499 -41.70 -33.11 -1.79
C ASP A 499 -41.85 -31.61 -2.04
N GLN A 500 -43.04 -31.17 -2.49
CA GLN A 500 -43.33 -29.74 -2.66
C GLN A 500 -43.29 -29.00 -1.33
N PHE A 501 -43.84 -29.60 -0.27
CA PHE A 501 -43.79 -29.02 1.06
C PHE A 501 -42.38 -28.98 1.65
N ARG A 502 -41.56 -30.02 1.42
CA ARG A 502 -40.14 -30.00 1.75
C ARG A 502 -39.40 -28.88 1.02
N GLN A 503 -39.62 -28.73 -0.29
CA GLN A 503 -39.03 -27.63 -1.07
C GLN A 503 -39.47 -26.26 -0.55
N LEU A 504 -40.74 -26.11 -0.15
CA LEU A 504 -41.25 -24.89 0.47
C LEU A 504 -40.47 -24.55 1.76
N ILE A 505 -40.26 -25.53 2.64
CA ILE A 505 -39.49 -25.36 3.87
C ILE A 505 -38.02 -25.05 3.56
N SER A 506 -37.40 -25.74 2.60
CA SER A 506 -36.03 -25.44 2.14
C SER A 506 -35.93 -24.01 1.60
N GLN A 507 -36.92 -23.53 0.84
CA GLN A 507 -36.95 -22.16 0.33
C GLN A 507 -37.05 -21.14 1.47
N ILE A 508 -37.89 -21.38 2.47
CA ILE A 508 -37.97 -20.53 3.68
C ILE A 508 -36.60 -20.46 4.37
N GLY A 509 -35.95 -21.61 4.57
CA GLY A 509 -34.65 -21.64 5.23
C GLY A 509 -33.49 -21.08 4.39
N ASN A 510 -33.51 -21.23 3.07
CA ASN A 510 -32.56 -20.59 2.15
C ASN A 510 -32.69 -19.06 2.21
N ALA A 511 -33.90 -18.52 2.30
CA ALA A 511 -34.14 -17.08 2.46
C ALA A 511 -33.56 -16.56 3.79
N LEU A 512 -33.72 -17.33 4.89
CA LEU A 512 -33.10 -17.02 6.18
C LEU A 512 -31.58 -17.17 6.15
N GLY A 513 -31.06 -18.17 5.44
CA GLY A 513 -29.63 -18.34 5.18
C GLY A 513 -29.03 -17.14 4.42
N PHE A 514 -29.81 -16.52 3.54
CA PHE A 514 -29.41 -15.30 2.83
C PHE A 514 -29.32 -14.12 3.78
N VAL A 515 -30.32 -13.90 4.65
CA VAL A 515 -30.24 -12.86 5.69
C VAL A 515 -29.06 -13.11 6.65
N ARG A 516 -28.79 -14.38 6.98
CA ARG A 516 -27.60 -14.74 7.77
C ARG A 516 -26.31 -14.33 7.07
N MET A 517 -26.21 -14.60 5.77
CA MET A 517 -25.04 -14.25 4.98
C MET A 517 -24.87 -12.73 4.85
N LEU A 518 -25.96 -11.98 4.67
CA LEU A 518 -25.96 -10.52 4.69
C LEU A 518 -25.39 -9.97 6.00
N ARG A 519 -25.83 -10.53 7.13
CA ARG A 519 -25.28 -10.20 8.45
C ARG A 519 -23.78 -10.48 8.53
N SER A 520 -23.35 -11.68 8.13
CA SER A 520 -21.93 -12.05 8.17
C SER A 520 -21.08 -11.16 7.24
N GLY A 521 -21.59 -10.79 6.07
CA GLY A 521 -20.91 -9.87 5.13
C GLY A 521 -20.83 -8.45 5.67
N ALA A 522 -21.86 -7.97 6.36
CA ALA A 522 -21.86 -6.68 7.05
C ALA A 522 -20.82 -6.64 8.16
N LEU A 523 -20.80 -7.67 9.03
CA LEU A 523 -19.81 -7.80 10.10
C LEU A 523 -18.38 -7.86 9.55
N HIS A 524 -18.14 -8.61 8.46
CA HIS A 524 -16.84 -8.69 7.80
C HIS A 524 -16.40 -7.35 7.20
N CYS A 525 -17.33 -6.55 6.68
CA CYS A 525 -17.01 -5.21 6.19
C CYS A 525 -16.63 -4.27 7.35
N SER A 526 -17.41 -4.32 8.44
CA SER A 526 -17.19 -3.47 9.61
C SER A 526 -15.96 -3.88 10.42
N SER A 527 -15.59 -5.16 10.46
CA SER A 527 -14.46 -5.66 11.27
C SER A 527 -13.14 -4.98 10.93
N ASN A 528 -12.89 -4.72 9.63
CA ASN A 528 -11.68 -4.01 9.21
C ASN A 528 -11.60 -2.58 9.77
N SER A 529 -12.75 -1.92 9.96
CA SER A 529 -12.81 -0.56 10.52
C SER A 529 -12.77 -0.58 12.04
N VAL A 530 -13.37 -1.60 12.66
CA VAL A 530 -13.43 -1.77 14.13
C VAL A 530 -12.09 -2.20 14.73
N ASN A 531 -11.18 -2.83 13.98
CA ASN A 531 -9.85 -3.22 14.47
C ASN A 531 -9.02 -2.05 15.05
N PHE A 532 -9.35 -0.81 14.69
CA PHE A 532 -8.67 0.38 15.18
C PHE A 532 -9.37 1.02 16.40
N VAL A 533 -10.47 0.45 16.85
CA VAL A 533 -11.26 0.94 17.98
C VAL A 533 -11.04 0.01 19.18
N PRO A 534 -10.56 0.53 20.33
CA PRO A 534 -10.13 -0.31 21.47
C PRO A 534 -11.27 -1.17 22.03
N ASP A 535 -12.44 -0.57 22.31
CA ASP A 535 -13.62 -1.25 22.83
C ASP A 535 -14.90 -0.57 22.30
N LEU A 536 -15.86 -1.36 21.83
CA LEU A 536 -17.11 -0.86 21.21
C LEU A 536 -18.15 -0.36 22.24
N GLU A 537 -18.08 -0.86 23.47
CA GLU A 537 -19.03 -0.54 24.54
C GLU A 537 -18.78 0.88 25.09
N ASP A 538 -17.50 1.23 25.27
CA ASP A 538 -17.05 2.54 25.75
C ASP A 538 -17.34 3.68 24.76
N ILE A 539 -17.48 3.39 23.46
CA ILE A 539 -17.77 4.39 22.42
C ILE A 539 -19.09 5.13 22.69
N SER A 540 -20.06 4.46 23.33
CA SER A 540 -21.34 5.09 23.65
C SER A 540 -21.23 6.13 24.77
N GLU A 541 -20.15 6.08 25.55
CA GLU A 541 -19.88 6.95 26.70
C GLU A 541 -18.81 8.03 26.38
N LEU A 542 -17.96 7.81 25.37
CA LEU A 542 -16.96 8.77 24.92
C LEU A 542 -17.49 9.70 23.81
N SER A 543 -17.49 11.01 24.07
CA SER A 543 -17.57 12.04 23.03
C SER A 543 -16.21 12.70 22.86
N PHE A 544 -15.61 12.54 21.67
CA PHE A 544 -14.38 13.23 21.34
C PHE A 544 -14.62 14.73 21.18
N GLU A 545 -15.84 15.16 20.83
CA GLU A 545 -16.21 16.59 20.82
C GLU A 545 -16.09 17.23 22.21
N SER A 546 -16.54 16.56 23.29
CA SER A 546 -16.41 17.12 24.64
C SER A 546 -14.97 17.14 25.13
N MET A 547 -14.20 16.08 24.87
CA MET A 547 -12.78 16.01 25.24
C MET A 547 -11.95 17.11 24.56
N VAL A 548 -12.20 17.38 23.27
CA VAL A 548 -11.49 18.44 22.52
C VAL A 548 -11.87 19.84 23.01
N LYS A 549 -13.10 20.02 23.51
CA LYS A 549 -13.56 21.27 24.13
C LYS A 549 -13.00 21.46 25.54
N GLU A 550 -12.81 20.39 26.30
CA GLU A 550 -12.21 20.44 27.65
C GLU A 550 -10.73 20.84 27.62
N GLU A 551 -10.02 20.52 26.53
CA GLU A 551 -8.60 20.84 26.32
C GLU A 551 -8.37 22.17 25.54
N ASP A 552 -9.41 22.99 25.33
CA ASP A 552 -9.35 24.30 24.66
C ASP A 552 -8.69 24.29 23.26
N PHE A 553 -8.93 23.26 22.45
CA PHE A 553 -8.42 23.21 21.06
C PHE A 553 -9.21 24.11 20.08
N GLU A 554 -8.59 24.44 18.95
CA GLU A 554 -9.21 25.26 17.89
C GLU A 554 -10.50 24.64 17.31
N ASP A 555 -11.37 25.48 16.76
CA ASP A 555 -12.66 25.09 16.14
C ASP A 555 -12.53 23.98 15.09
N GLN A 556 -11.39 23.91 14.39
CA GLN A 556 -11.11 22.85 13.42
C GLN A 556 -10.97 21.47 14.07
N CYS A 557 -10.34 21.40 15.25
CA CYS A 557 -10.22 20.18 16.03
C CYS A 557 -11.58 19.75 16.58
N VAL A 558 -12.42 20.70 17.01
CA VAL A 558 -13.79 20.41 17.46
C VAL A 558 -14.64 19.83 16.31
N ALA A 559 -14.53 20.40 15.12
CA ALA A 559 -15.20 19.86 13.92
C ALA A 559 -14.70 18.45 13.56
N ALA A 560 -13.39 18.20 13.69
CA ALA A 560 -12.80 16.88 13.47
C ALA A 560 -13.29 15.85 14.52
N GLY A 561 -13.36 16.24 15.79
CA GLY A 561 -13.89 15.42 16.88
C GLY A 561 -15.36 15.04 16.64
N LYS A 562 -16.20 16.00 16.23
CA LYS A 562 -17.59 15.75 15.87
C LYS A 562 -17.75 14.79 14.69
N ASN A 563 -16.89 14.92 13.67
CA ASN A 563 -16.89 13.99 12.53
C ASN A 563 -16.49 12.58 12.97
N LEU A 564 -15.51 12.45 13.86
CA LEU A 564 -15.09 11.18 14.43
C LEU A 564 -16.22 10.54 15.24
N ASP A 565 -16.88 11.30 16.12
CA ASP A 565 -18.04 10.86 16.90
C ASP A 565 -19.16 10.35 15.97
N THR A 566 -19.43 11.06 14.87
CA THR A 566 -20.44 10.65 13.87
C THR A 566 -20.05 9.33 13.18
N ILE A 567 -18.77 9.13 12.87
CA ILE A 567 -18.28 7.89 12.26
C ILE A 567 -18.36 6.73 13.25
N LEU A 568 -17.93 6.94 14.49
CA LEU A 568 -17.94 5.92 15.54
C LEU A 568 -19.37 5.49 15.90
N THR A 569 -20.29 6.44 16.05
CA THR A 569 -21.72 6.14 16.25
C THR A 569 -22.32 5.39 15.07
N THR A 570 -21.94 5.74 13.84
CA THR A 570 -22.38 5.02 12.63
C THR A 570 -21.83 3.59 12.60
N LEU A 571 -20.55 3.38 12.96
CA LEU A 571 -19.94 2.06 13.06
C LEU A 571 -20.62 1.20 14.12
N ASN A 572 -20.89 1.77 15.29
CA ASN A 572 -21.58 1.07 16.38
C ASN A 572 -23.01 0.67 15.96
N ARG A 573 -23.78 1.59 15.36
CA ARG A 573 -25.11 1.29 14.80
C ARG A 573 -25.06 0.20 13.74
N ASN A 574 -24.11 0.26 12.81
CA ASN A 574 -23.99 -0.76 11.77
C ASN A 574 -23.58 -2.14 12.35
N PHE A 575 -22.89 -2.16 13.49
CA PHE A 575 -22.52 -3.38 14.20
C PHE A 575 -23.70 -3.96 15.00
N SER A 576 -24.49 -3.11 15.68
CA SER A 576 -25.63 -3.51 16.51
C SER A 576 -26.93 -3.80 15.72
N GLU A 577 -27.27 -3.00 14.71
CA GLU A 577 -28.45 -3.26 13.86
C GLU A 577 -28.27 -4.54 13.03
N ALA A 578 -27.03 -4.88 12.68
CA ALA A 578 -26.72 -6.13 11.98
C ALA A 578 -27.05 -7.38 12.82
N THR A 579 -27.04 -7.29 14.15
CA THR A 579 -27.25 -8.45 15.01
C THR A 579 -28.71 -8.85 15.22
N ASP A 580 -29.66 -7.93 15.07
CA ASP A 580 -31.06 -8.12 15.52
C ASP A 580 -32.07 -8.55 14.43
N TYR A 581 -31.68 -8.63 13.15
CA TYR A 581 -32.63 -8.96 12.06
C TYR A 581 -33.34 -10.31 12.24
N PHE A 582 -32.69 -11.32 12.84
CA PHE A 582 -33.32 -12.61 13.12
C PHE A 582 -34.40 -12.49 14.18
N LYS A 583 -34.16 -11.71 15.23
CA LYS A 583 -35.13 -11.47 16.30
C LYS A 583 -36.35 -10.75 15.73
N LEU A 584 -36.14 -9.69 14.97
CA LEU A 584 -37.22 -8.93 14.32
C LEU A 584 -38.08 -9.84 13.42
N MET A 585 -37.46 -10.68 12.58
CA MET A 585 -38.23 -11.61 11.74
C MET A 585 -39.02 -12.65 12.57
N VAL A 586 -38.44 -13.20 13.63
CA VAL A 586 -39.16 -14.13 14.52
C VAL A 586 -40.35 -13.41 15.18
N ASP A 587 -40.13 -12.26 15.80
CA ASP A 587 -41.15 -11.56 16.59
C ASP A 587 -42.34 -11.11 15.74
N VAL A 588 -42.08 -10.58 14.54
CA VAL A 588 -43.14 -10.12 13.62
C VAL A 588 -44.03 -11.28 13.13
N PHE A 589 -43.44 -12.43 12.80
CA PHE A 589 -44.22 -13.58 12.35
C PHE A 589 -44.84 -14.36 13.52
N ALA A 590 -44.16 -14.52 14.65
CA ALA A 590 -44.64 -15.27 15.81
C ALA A 590 -46.00 -14.76 16.28
N ALA A 591 -46.18 -13.44 16.42
CA ALA A 591 -47.45 -12.83 16.82
C ALA A 591 -48.63 -13.24 15.92
N THR A 592 -48.39 -13.39 14.61
CA THR A 592 -49.45 -13.78 13.64
C THR A 592 -49.71 -15.28 13.61
N PHE A 593 -48.67 -16.08 13.84
CA PHE A 593 -48.73 -17.55 13.77
C PHE A 593 -49.28 -18.18 15.05
N GLN A 594 -49.10 -17.53 16.19
CA GLN A 594 -49.60 -17.95 17.49
C GLN A 594 -51.05 -17.51 17.76
N ASP A 595 -51.69 -16.80 16.82
CA ASP A 595 -53.11 -16.41 16.92
C ASP A 595 -53.99 -17.67 17.09
N PRO A 596 -54.92 -17.72 18.06
CA PRO A 596 -55.85 -18.84 18.26
C PRO A 596 -56.64 -19.25 17.01
N LYS A 597 -56.81 -18.35 16.02
CA LYS A 597 -57.43 -18.67 14.73
C LYS A 597 -56.65 -19.72 13.92
N ASN A 598 -55.34 -19.85 14.14
CA ASN A 598 -54.45 -20.75 13.39
C ASN A 598 -54.22 -22.10 14.10
N TYR A 599 -55.28 -22.72 14.63
CA TYR A 599 -55.17 -23.98 15.37
C TYR A 599 -54.56 -25.13 14.56
N HIS A 600 -54.74 -25.17 13.23
CA HIS A 600 -54.19 -26.22 12.36
C HIS A 600 -52.66 -26.27 12.35
N LEU A 601 -51.99 -25.15 12.68
CA LEU A 601 -50.53 -25.07 12.72
C LEU A 601 -49.93 -25.75 13.96
N LYS A 602 -50.73 -25.96 15.02
CA LYS A 602 -50.29 -26.61 16.27
C LYS A 602 -49.82 -28.06 16.09
N ASN A 603 -50.22 -28.70 14.99
CA ASN A 603 -49.91 -30.10 14.72
C ASN A 603 -48.70 -30.30 13.79
N PHE A 604 -47.96 -29.24 13.44
CA PHE A 604 -46.84 -29.31 12.49
C PHE A 604 -45.72 -30.26 12.96
N TYR A 605 -45.39 -30.28 14.25
CA TYR A 605 -44.34 -31.15 14.80
C TYR A 605 -44.56 -32.65 14.53
N VAL A 606 -45.81 -33.10 14.36
CA VAL A 606 -46.16 -34.50 14.02
C VAL A 606 -45.84 -34.85 12.57
N LEU A 607 -45.79 -33.85 11.67
CA LEU A 607 -45.44 -34.04 10.27
C LEU A 607 -43.92 -34.17 10.07
N LEU A 608 -43.11 -33.63 11.00
CA LEU A 608 -41.65 -33.58 10.88
C LEU A 608 -40.98 -34.96 10.73
N PRO A 609 -41.32 -36.01 11.50
CA PRO A 609 -40.79 -37.35 11.28
C PRO A 609 -40.87 -37.81 9.82
N SER A 610 -42.02 -37.60 9.18
CA SER A 610 -42.26 -38.00 7.80
C SER A 610 -41.52 -37.11 6.79
N LEU A 611 -41.37 -35.81 7.09
CA LEU A 611 -40.58 -34.89 6.28
C LEU A 611 -39.08 -35.18 6.36
N THR A 612 -38.57 -35.57 7.53
CA THR A 612 -37.15 -35.92 7.69
C THR A 612 -36.80 -37.20 6.91
N LEU A 613 -37.70 -38.19 6.85
CA LEU A 613 -37.54 -39.35 5.98
C LEU A 613 -37.45 -38.94 4.51
N ASN A 614 -38.40 -38.12 4.04
CA ASN A 614 -38.42 -37.64 2.66
C ASN A 614 -37.16 -36.82 2.31
N TYR A 615 -36.66 -36.01 3.24
CA TYR A 615 -35.43 -35.25 3.07
C TYR A 615 -34.19 -36.15 2.97
N VAL A 616 -34.05 -37.14 3.87
CA VAL A 616 -32.90 -38.06 3.86
C VAL A 616 -32.89 -38.92 2.59
N GLU A 617 -34.05 -39.38 2.14
CA GLU A 617 -34.15 -40.09 0.86
C GLU A 617 -33.73 -39.19 -0.32
N TYR A 618 -34.19 -37.94 -0.34
CA TYR A 618 -33.82 -36.99 -1.36
C TYR A 618 -32.31 -36.71 -1.40
N ILE A 619 -31.69 -36.41 -0.24
CA ILE A 619 -30.27 -36.02 -0.22
C ILE A 619 -29.36 -37.19 -0.63
N ILE A 620 -29.73 -38.43 -0.29
CA ILE A 620 -29.02 -39.64 -0.75
C ILE A 620 -29.11 -39.76 -2.27
N ILE A 621 -30.31 -39.63 -2.83
CA ILE A 621 -30.50 -39.66 -4.30
C ILE A 621 -29.72 -38.54 -4.98
N SER A 622 -29.72 -37.33 -4.41
CA SER A 622 -28.99 -36.18 -4.95
C SER A 622 -27.47 -36.36 -4.87
N LYS A 623 -26.95 -36.98 -3.81
CA LYS A 623 -25.52 -37.32 -3.67
C LYS A 623 -25.12 -38.44 -4.64
N GLU A 624 -25.95 -39.46 -4.83
CA GLU A 624 -25.70 -40.52 -5.81
C GLU A 624 -25.65 -40.00 -7.26
N LYS A 625 -26.49 -38.99 -7.58
CA LYS A 625 -26.49 -38.33 -8.90
C LYS A 625 -25.17 -37.62 -9.21
N MET A 626 -24.37 -37.23 -8.21
CA MET A 626 -23.04 -36.63 -8.44
C MET A 626 -22.07 -37.58 -9.14
N ASN A 627 -22.22 -38.88 -8.89
CA ASN A 627 -21.37 -39.93 -9.46
C ASN A 627 -21.84 -40.37 -10.85
N ARG A 628 -23.00 -39.87 -11.35
CA ARG A 628 -23.57 -40.23 -12.65
C ARG A 628 -23.17 -39.20 -13.73
N LYS A 629 -23.17 -39.62 -15.00
CA LYS A 629 -22.86 -38.74 -16.16
C LYS A 629 -23.87 -37.58 -16.30
N ASN A 630 -25.13 -37.80 -15.95
CA ASN A 630 -26.14 -36.74 -15.89
C ASN A 630 -26.18 -36.14 -14.47
N LYS A 631 -25.66 -34.93 -14.33
CA LYS A 631 -25.53 -34.21 -13.05
C LYS A 631 -26.72 -33.28 -12.75
N VAL A 632 -27.78 -33.31 -13.56
CA VAL A 632 -28.98 -32.48 -13.32
C VAL A 632 -29.67 -32.91 -12.02
N GLY A 633 -29.76 -31.97 -11.07
CA GLY A 633 -30.31 -32.21 -9.72
C GLY A 633 -29.37 -32.93 -8.76
N ALA A 634 -28.07 -32.96 -9.07
CA ALA A 634 -27.04 -33.43 -8.15
C ALA A 634 -26.71 -32.33 -7.12
N ALA A 635 -26.74 -32.69 -5.84
CA ALA A 635 -26.52 -31.75 -4.74
C ALA A 635 -25.79 -32.45 -3.59
N PHE A 636 -24.82 -31.77 -2.97
CA PHE A 636 -24.07 -32.32 -1.83
C PHE A 636 -24.57 -31.79 -0.49
N THR A 637 -25.24 -30.63 -0.46
CA THR A 637 -25.77 -29.95 0.74
C THR A 637 -27.13 -29.31 0.45
N ASP A 638 -28.04 -29.32 1.44
CA ASP A 638 -29.35 -28.63 1.40
C ASP A 638 -29.77 -28.25 2.83
N ASP A 639 -28.90 -27.50 3.52
CA ASP A 639 -29.12 -27.14 4.92
C ASP A 639 -30.23 -26.10 5.10
N GLY A 640 -30.70 -25.51 3.99
CA GLY A 640 -31.91 -24.69 3.95
C GLY A 640 -33.12 -25.42 4.54
N PHE A 641 -33.25 -26.74 4.33
CA PHE A 641 -34.33 -27.50 4.96
C PHE A 641 -34.24 -27.51 6.49
N ALA A 642 -33.05 -27.77 7.05
CA ALA A 642 -32.83 -27.79 8.50
C ALA A 642 -33.05 -26.39 9.13
N MET A 643 -32.57 -25.33 8.47
CA MET A 643 -32.82 -23.94 8.88
C MET A 643 -34.32 -23.61 8.89
N GLY A 644 -35.04 -24.00 7.84
CA GLY A 644 -36.48 -23.77 7.72
C GLY A 644 -37.28 -24.50 8.80
N VAL A 645 -36.98 -25.77 9.08
CA VAL A 645 -37.63 -26.56 10.15
C VAL A 645 -37.39 -25.90 11.51
N ALA A 646 -36.14 -25.52 11.83
CA ALA A 646 -35.82 -24.87 13.09
C ALA A 646 -36.59 -23.55 13.23
N TYR A 647 -36.64 -22.72 12.19
CA TYR A 647 -37.37 -21.46 12.22
C TYR A 647 -38.88 -21.64 12.46
N VAL A 648 -39.52 -22.56 11.74
CA VAL A 648 -40.96 -22.82 11.90
C VAL A 648 -41.27 -23.39 13.29
N LEU A 649 -40.44 -24.29 13.81
CA LEU A 649 -40.57 -24.81 15.18
C LEU A 649 -40.46 -23.69 16.23
N LYS A 650 -39.58 -22.70 16.00
CA LYS A 650 -39.46 -21.54 16.87
C LYS A 650 -40.69 -20.64 16.79
N LEU A 651 -41.16 -20.31 15.59
CA LEU A 651 -42.35 -19.46 15.37
C LEU A 651 -43.61 -20.03 16.04
N LEU A 652 -43.78 -21.36 16.00
CA LEU A 652 -44.93 -22.05 16.56
C LEU A 652 -44.74 -22.52 18.01
N GLU A 653 -43.57 -22.28 18.61
CA GLU A 653 -43.20 -22.75 19.96
C GLU A 653 -43.33 -24.27 20.20
N GLN A 654 -43.11 -25.08 19.16
CA GLN A 654 -43.31 -26.54 19.21
C GLN A 654 -42.04 -27.36 19.50
N TYR A 655 -40.99 -26.73 20.04
CA TYR A 655 -39.73 -27.44 20.30
C TYR A 655 -39.89 -28.55 21.33
N SER A 656 -40.53 -28.26 22.47
CA SER A 656 -40.76 -29.23 23.53
C SER A 656 -41.64 -30.39 23.04
N ASP A 657 -42.66 -30.08 22.24
CA ASP A 657 -43.54 -31.06 21.63
C ASP A 657 -42.79 -31.98 20.65
N PHE A 658 -41.88 -31.43 19.84
CA PHE A 658 -41.04 -32.22 18.94
C PHE A 658 -40.03 -33.09 19.70
N GLU A 659 -39.41 -32.57 20.76
CA GLU A 659 -38.49 -33.34 21.61
C GLU A 659 -39.19 -34.52 22.30
N SER A 660 -40.46 -34.34 22.70
CA SER A 660 -41.28 -35.40 23.31
C SER A 660 -41.50 -36.62 22.40
N LEU A 661 -41.36 -36.46 21.08
CA LEU A 661 -41.49 -37.56 20.12
C LEU A 661 -40.28 -38.52 20.16
N HIS A 662 -39.14 -38.08 20.69
CA HIS A 662 -37.87 -38.83 20.69
C HIS A 662 -37.52 -39.47 19.34
N TRP A 663 -37.83 -38.76 18.24
CA TRP A 663 -37.79 -39.27 16.88
C TRP A 663 -36.42 -39.83 16.47
N PHE A 664 -35.35 -39.08 16.70
CA PHE A 664 -33.99 -39.50 16.32
C PHE A 664 -33.55 -40.77 17.07
N THR A 665 -34.00 -40.96 18.31
CA THR A 665 -33.75 -42.20 19.07
C THR A 665 -34.49 -43.37 18.44
N SER A 666 -35.76 -43.19 18.04
CA SER A 666 -36.52 -44.24 17.36
C SER A 666 -35.91 -44.63 16.01
N VAL A 667 -35.40 -43.66 15.25
CA VAL A 667 -34.67 -43.92 13.99
C VAL A 667 -33.40 -44.73 14.25
N LYS A 668 -32.60 -44.37 15.25
CA LYS A 668 -31.36 -45.09 15.61
C LYS A 668 -31.63 -46.52 16.06
N GLU A 669 -32.65 -46.74 16.88
CA GLU A 669 -33.07 -48.07 17.33
C GLU A 669 -33.46 -48.95 16.14
N LYS A 670 -34.33 -48.45 15.25
CA LYS A 670 -34.71 -49.22 14.06
C LYS A 670 -33.53 -49.53 13.13
N ILE A 671 -32.65 -48.56 12.87
CA ILE A 671 -31.46 -48.79 12.04
C ILE A 671 -30.55 -49.84 12.68
N ASN A 672 -30.38 -49.82 14.01
CA ASN A 672 -29.58 -50.81 14.73
C ASN A 672 -30.24 -52.20 14.71
N ASP A 673 -31.56 -52.30 14.83
CA ASP A 673 -32.29 -53.56 14.73
C ASP A 673 -32.17 -54.17 13.33
N GLU A 674 -32.38 -53.37 12.27
CA GLU A 674 -32.18 -53.80 10.88
C GLU A 674 -30.73 -54.18 10.58
N ARG A 675 -29.76 -53.45 11.16
CA ARG A 675 -28.33 -53.75 11.07
C ARG A 675 -28.00 -55.08 11.76
N ASN A 676 -28.55 -55.32 12.94
CA ASN A 676 -28.35 -56.56 13.70
C ASN A 676 -28.98 -57.76 12.99
N GLU A 677 -30.17 -57.59 12.38
CA GLU A 677 -30.77 -58.62 11.53
C GLU A 677 -29.95 -58.91 10.28
N ALA A 678 -29.41 -57.88 9.62
CA ALA A 678 -28.53 -58.04 8.45
C ALA A 678 -27.22 -58.76 8.82
N ILE A 679 -26.64 -58.46 9.99
CA ILE A 679 -25.44 -59.14 10.51
C ILE A 679 -25.74 -60.61 10.86
N LYS A 680 -26.89 -60.89 11.49
CA LYS A 680 -27.34 -62.28 11.76
C LYS A 680 -27.50 -63.07 10.46
N LYS A 681 -28.15 -62.49 9.44
CA LYS A 681 -28.28 -63.10 8.10
C LYS A 681 -26.94 -63.27 7.39
N LYS A 682 -25.99 -62.35 7.58
CA LYS A 682 -24.61 -62.47 7.08
C LYS A 682 -23.89 -63.67 7.71
N ASN A 683 -23.94 -63.80 9.03
CA ASN A 683 -23.27 -64.87 9.78
C ASN A 683 -23.85 -66.26 9.47
N ILE A 684 -25.16 -66.35 9.22
CA ILE A 684 -25.82 -67.60 8.80
C ILE A 684 -25.41 -68.00 7.38
N ASN A 685 -25.29 -67.04 6.44
CA ASN A 685 -24.99 -67.32 5.03
C ASN A 685 -23.51 -67.54 4.71
N VAL A 686 -22.58 -67.10 5.57
CA VAL A 686 -21.14 -67.44 5.45
C VAL A 686 -20.92 -68.96 5.48
N ASN A 687 -21.81 -69.71 6.16
CA ASN A 687 -21.77 -71.17 6.20
C ASN A 687 -22.36 -71.88 4.96
N ASN A 688 -23.12 -71.18 4.11
CA ASN A 688 -23.86 -71.77 2.98
C ASN A 688 -23.30 -71.43 1.59
N GLY A 689 -22.23 -70.62 1.48
CA GLY A 689 -21.47 -70.45 0.23
C GLY A 689 -22.11 -69.57 -0.86
N ASP A 690 -23.21 -68.85 -0.59
CA ASP A 690 -23.88 -68.01 -1.60
C ASP A 690 -23.27 -66.59 -1.71
N GLU A 691 -22.30 -66.43 -2.64
CA GLU A 691 -21.61 -65.15 -2.89
C GLU A 691 -22.57 -63.99 -3.28
N LYS A 692 -23.63 -64.27 -4.06
CA LYS A 692 -24.62 -63.24 -4.48
C LYS A 692 -25.45 -62.70 -3.30
N LEU A 693 -25.80 -63.56 -2.35
CA LEU A 693 -26.51 -63.16 -1.14
C LEU A 693 -25.59 -62.37 -0.20
N SER A 694 -24.33 -62.79 -0.08
CA SER A 694 -23.30 -62.04 0.68
C SER A 694 -23.06 -60.64 0.11
N GLN A 695 -23.00 -60.50 -1.22
CA GLN A 695 -22.91 -59.20 -1.90
C GLN A 695 -24.15 -58.33 -1.63
N THR A 696 -25.36 -58.90 -1.68
CA THR A 696 -26.61 -58.19 -1.39
C THR A 696 -26.66 -57.70 0.06
N ILE A 697 -26.22 -58.51 1.02
CA ILE A 697 -26.17 -58.14 2.44
C ILE A 697 -25.12 -57.05 2.71
N ASN A 698 -23.98 -57.08 2.00
CA ASN A 698 -22.99 -56.00 2.11
C ASN A 698 -23.49 -54.68 1.52
N LEU A 699 -24.30 -54.73 0.45
CA LEU A 699 -24.95 -53.53 -0.11
C LEU A 699 -26.00 -52.95 0.84
N THR A 700 -26.81 -53.79 1.51
CA THR A 700 -27.77 -53.32 2.51
C THR A 700 -27.09 -52.72 3.73
N LEU A 701 -26.00 -53.32 4.23
CA LEU A 701 -25.21 -52.75 5.33
C LEU A 701 -24.61 -51.39 4.95
N LYS A 702 -24.06 -51.24 3.74
CA LYS A 702 -23.57 -49.93 3.25
C LYS A 702 -24.69 -48.90 3.15
N ARG A 703 -25.88 -49.30 2.68
CA ARG A 703 -27.04 -48.40 2.60
C ARG A 703 -27.51 -47.94 3.99
N LEU A 704 -27.56 -48.85 4.97
CA LEU A 704 -27.93 -48.52 6.35
C LEU A 704 -26.90 -47.58 7.00
N GLU A 705 -25.60 -47.78 6.74
CA GLU A 705 -24.57 -46.85 7.19
C GLU A 705 -24.70 -45.45 6.59
N VAL A 706 -25.01 -45.35 5.29
CA VAL A 706 -25.26 -44.06 4.64
C VAL A 706 -26.49 -43.38 5.24
N LEU A 707 -27.60 -44.12 5.41
CA LEU A 707 -28.81 -43.60 6.04
C LEU A 707 -28.54 -43.07 7.45
N GLN A 708 -27.82 -43.82 8.29
CA GLN A 708 -27.45 -43.40 9.63
C GLN A 708 -26.64 -42.09 9.61
N ARG A 709 -25.63 -42.00 8.74
CA ARG A 709 -24.79 -40.80 8.62
C ARG A 709 -25.62 -39.57 8.20
N GLU A 710 -26.53 -39.70 7.25
CA GLU A 710 -27.36 -38.57 6.81
C GLU A 710 -28.34 -38.10 7.90
N PHE A 711 -28.92 -39.03 8.68
CA PHE A 711 -29.73 -38.66 9.84
C PHE A 711 -28.93 -37.95 10.93
N ASP A 712 -27.72 -38.43 11.22
CA ASP A 712 -26.82 -37.77 12.18
C ASP A 712 -26.40 -36.37 11.70
N LEU A 713 -26.04 -36.21 10.42
CA LEU A 713 -25.73 -34.92 9.81
C LEU A 713 -26.91 -33.95 9.86
N PHE A 714 -28.12 -34.42 9.56
CA PHE A 714 -29.33 -33.61 9.68
C PHE A 714 -29.59 -33.19 11.13
N ASN A 715 -29.43 -34.10 12.10
CA ASN A 715 -29.59 -33.80 13.52
C ASN A 715 -28.58 -32.75 14.02
N TYR A 716 -27.31 -32.86 13.62
CA TYR A 716 -26.30 -31.84 13.93
C TYR A 716 -26.65 -30.49 13.31
N SER A 717 -27.09 -30.48 12.05
CA SER A 717 -27.49 -29.25 11.35
C SER A 717 -28.71 -28.59 12.02
N LEU A 718 -29.71 -29.38 12.40
CA LEU A 718 -30.91 -28.90 13.10
C LEU A 718 -30.55 -28.33 14.49
N THR A 719 -29.66 -29.01 15.22
CA THR A 719 -29.19 -28.56 16.53
C THR A 719 -28.41 -27.24 16.41
N SER A 720 -27.55 -27.11 15.42
CA SER A 720 -26.83 -25.88 15.10
C SER A 720 -27.77 -24.73 14.73
N CYS A 721 -28.78 -25.00 13.90
CA CYS A 721 -29.81 -24.02 13.56
C CYS A 721 -30.63 -23.59 14.78
N ARG A 722 -30.91 -24.49 15.71
CA ARG A 722 -31.64 -24.17 16.95
C ARG A 722 -30.89 -23.15 17.81
N ILE A 723 -29.55 -23.22 17.87
CA ILE A 723 -28.74 -22.25 18.63
C ILE A 723 -28.94 -20.83 18.10
N LEU A 724 -29.05 -20.66 16.78
CA LEU A 724 -29.26 -19.35 16.15
C LEU A 724 -30.54 -18.67 16.62
N PHE A 725 -31.57 -19.46 16.96
CA PHE A 725 -32.87 -18.96 17.41
C PHE A 725 -33.05 -19.05 18.94
N LYS A 726 -32.13 -19.67 19.69
CA LYS A 726 -32.19 -19.79 21.15
C LYS A 726 -31.81 -18.51 21.89
N GLY A 727 -30.96 -17.66 21.32
CA GLY A 727 -30.59 -16.35 21.91
C GLY A 727 -31.74 -15.33 22.00
N THR A 728 -32.99 -15.76 21.81
CA THR A 728 -34.20 -14.92 21.78
C THR A 728 -35.02 -14.97 23.07
N VAL A 729 -34.67 -15.82 24.03
CA VAL A 729 -35.25 -15.76 25.37
C VAL A 729 -34.32 -14.89 26.20
N GLY A 730 -34.69 -13.63 26.39
CA GLY A 730 -34.05 -12.76 27.38
C GLY A 730 -34.07 -13.43 28.74
N ASN A 731 -33.05 -13.15 29.56
CA ASN A 731 -33.01 -13.48 30.97
C ASN A 731 -34.37 -13.16 31.61
N VAL A 732 -35.21 -14.17 31.81
CA VAL A 732 -36.26 -14.11 32.82
C VAL A 732 -35.52 -14.39 34.12
N ASP A 733 -35.57 -13.41 35.00
CA ASP A 733 -34.93 -13.40 36.30
C ASP A 733 -34.97 -14.77 36.97
N LYS A 734 -33.78 -15.26 37.33
CA LYS A 734 -33.65 -16.22 38.42
C LYS A 734 -34.05 -15.50 39.71
N ASN A 735 -35.34 -15.54 40.03
CA ASN A 735 -35.86 -15.37 41.37
C ASN A 735 -36.99 -16.37 41.55
N GLU A 736 -36.61 -17.62 41.84
CA GLU A 736 -37.26 -18.51 42.80
C GLU A 736 -36.21 -19.51 43.32
#